data_AF-A0A845HJC9-F1
#
_entry.id   AF-A0A845HJC9-F1
#
_cell.length_a   1.000
_cell.length_b   1.000
_cell.length_c   1.000
_cell.angle_alpha   90.00
_cell.angle_beta   90.00
_cell.angle_gamma   90.00
#
_symmetry.space_group_name_H-M   'P 1'
#
loop_
_entity.id
_entity.type
_entity.pdbx_description
1 polymer ?
#
loop_
_entity_poly.entity_id
_entity_poly.type
_entity_poly.pdbx_seq_one_letter_code
_entity_poly.pdbx_strand_id
1 'polypeptide(L)'
;MSTMLPDDVERAVLVGRVWRDGVINGPCVVAVRNGEVFDITGHAPTMSDLLERDDALEVARSAPGEPLGSVQQLMAHALDAKAAVGAPRLLAPCDLQAIKACGVTFAVSLLERVIEEQAGGDASRASALRSEIQSIIGSDLSAIRPGSPEAARLKADLIERGLWSPYMEVGIGPDAEVFSKSQPMSAVGQGADVGLHPDSKWNNPEPEIVLAVNSQARVLGATLGNDVNLRDIEGRSALLLGKAKDNNGSCAIGPFIRLFDEHFTIDTIRNAEVSMLIEGGDDNFHLAGASRMREISRDPLDLVSQVCGRHHQYPDGFMLFLGTMFSPIKDRDTAGGGFTHHLGDRVSISTPSLGKLVNHVQRSDAIAPWTFGVRALLGRARGASPVRAVPAVQARMEHATYPSLAGRRVVVTGGGSGIGAGMVEAFAQQGAQVHFLDVAEQDSLALQSRLATLATPPVFMRCDLTDLEALDAAFKSIGEVDILINNAANDDRHKLADVTPEYWEQRMAVNLRHQYFCAQAVAEGMRQRGGGVILNFGSISWHLALPELTLYMTAKAAIEGMTRGLARDLGPHNVRVNCIIPGAVRTPRQEALWHTPEEEARILAGQCLPQRVQVDDVAALALFLASDNAGRCTGRDYFVDAGWYGA
;
A
#
# COMPACT_ATOMS: atom_id res chain seq x y z
N MET A 1 -26.76 -4.20 15.97
CA MET A 1 -26.41 -3.20 14.93
C MET A 1 -26.75 -1.76 15.34
N SER A 2 -27.75 -1.51 16.22
CA SER A 2 -27.97 -0.22 16.94
C SER A 2 -26.82 0.24 17.86
N THR A 3 -25.66 -0.40 17.80
CA THR A 3 -24.61 -0.36 18.84
C THR A 3 -23.26 0.17 18.33
N MET A 4 -23.23 0.75 17.12
CA MET A 4 -22.00 1.29 16.50
C MET A 4 -21.90 2.82 16.55
N LEU A 5 -23.03 3.51 16.70
CA LEU A 5 -23.12 4.97 16.80
C LEU A 5 -23.29 5.37 18.28
N PRO A 6 -23.11 6.66 18.64
CA PRO A 6 -23.44 7.13 19.97
C PRO A 6 -24.89 6.82 20.36
N ASP A 7 -25.12 6.57 21.64
CA ASP A 7 -26.45 6.22 22.17
C ASP A 7 -27.49 7.34 21.91
N ASP A 8 -27.03 8.59 21.82
CA ASP A 8 -27.81 9.78 21.52
C ASP A 8 -27.58 10.30 20.09
N VAL A 9 -27.45 9.39 19.12
CA VAL A 9 -27.16 9.70 17.71
C VAL A 9 -28.05 10.79 17.09
N GLU A 10 -29.31 10.91 17.53
CA GLU A 10 -30.25 11.95 17.06
C GLU A 10 -29.78 13.38 17.37
N ARG A 11 -28.94 13.54 18.39
CA ARG A 11 -28.37 14.82 18.81
C ARG A 11 -26.88 14.94 18.45
N ALA A 12 -26.24 13.84 18.06
CA ALA A 12 -24.82 13.83 17.77
C ALA A 12 -24.52 14.52 16.44
N VAL A 13 -23.58 15.47 16.45
CA VAL A 13 -23.01 16.03 15.23
C VAL A 13 -21.76 15.24 14.87
N LEU A 14 -21.90 14.32 13.90
CA LEU A 14 -20.83 13.42 13.49
C LEU A 14 -20.27 13.83 12.12
N VAL A 15 -18.95 13.88 12.04
CA VAL A 15 -18.22 14.13 10.79
C VAL A 15 -17.17 13.05 10.58
N GLY A 16 -16.88 12.74 9.33
CA GLY A 16 -15.92 11.70 8.99
C GLY A 16 -15.43 11.81 7.57
N ARG A 17 -14.84 10.71 7.09
CA ARG A 17 -14.33 10.61 5.73
C ARG A 17 -14.77 9.32 5.10
N VAL A 18 -15.05 9.38 3.80
CA VAL A 18 -15.33 8.20 2.96
C VAL A 18 -14.47 8.23 1.71
N TRP A 19 -14.09 7.07 1.20
CA TRP A 19 -13.60 6.91 -0.15
C TRP A 19 -14.78 6.71 -1.09
N ARG A 20 -14.93 7.55 -2.10
CA ARG A 20 -15.93 7.40 -3.16
C ARG A 20 -15.25 6.94 -4.45
N ASP A 21 -15.77 5.87 -5.04
CA ASP A 21 -15.35 5.40 -6.37
C ASP A 21 -16.08 6.19 -7.49
N GLY A 22 -15.72 5.95 -8.76
CA GLY A 22 -16.37 6.58 -9.91
C GLY A 22 -15.75 7.92 -10.33
N VAL A 23 -16.57 8.93 -10.65
CA VAL A 23 -16.10 10.24 -11.17
C VAL A 23 -15.21 10.97 -10.16
N ILE A 24 -15.47 10.80 -8.87
CA ILE A 24 -14.72 11.48 -7.79
C ILE A 24 -13.43 10.74 -7.45
N ASN A 25 -13.46 9.40 -7.47
CA ASN A 25 -12.36 8.47 -7.12
C ASN A 25 -11.37 9.01 -6.08
N GLY A 26 -11.81 9.14 -4.83
CA GLY A 26 -10.98 9.70 -3.77
C GLY A 26 -11.70 9.95 -2.44
N PRO A 27 -10.99 10.52 -1.46
CA PRO A 27 -11.55 10.80 -0.14
C PRO A 27 -12.49 12.02 -0.17
N CYS A 28 -13.60 11.92 0.55
CA CYS A 28 -14.57 12.99 0.74
C CYS A 28 -14.83 13.21 2.23
N VAL A 29 -15.07 14.45 2.61
CA VAL A 29 -15.52 14.83 3.95
C VAL A 29 -17.03 14.65 4.02
N VAL A 30 -17.51 13.98 5.07
CA VAL A 30 -18.93 13.69 5.25
C VAL A 30 -19.45 14.17 6.60
N ALA A 31 -20.74 14.51 6.64
CA ALA A 31 -21.50 14.71 7.86
C ALA A 31 -22.63 13.68 7.96
N VAL A 32 -22.95 13.22 9.17
CA VAL A 32 -24.09 12.33 9.42
C VAL A 32 -25.23 13.13 10.04
N ARG A 33 -26.42 13.05 9.46
CA ARG A 33 -27.63 13.75 9.93
C ARG A 33 -28.83 12.82 9.81
N ASN A 34 -29.59 12.67 10.89
CA ASN A 34 -30.80 11.83 10.90
C ASN A 34 -30.58 10.40 10.37
N GLY A 35 -29.40 9.82 10.61
CA GLY A 35 -29.03 8.49 10.11
C GLY A 35 -28.59 8.43 8.65
N GLU A 36 -28.46 9.56 7.96
CA GLU A 36 -28.02 9.65 6.57
C GLU A 36 -26.66 10.37 6.45
N VAL A 37 -25.83 9.92 5.51
CA VAL A 37 -24.48 10.44 5.28
C VAL A 37 -24.50 11.40 4.10
N PHE A 38 -23.94 12.59 4.26
CA PHE A 38 -23.89 13.63 3.24
C PHE A 38 -22.45 14.00 2.90
N ASP A 39 -22.10 14.02 1.61
CA ASP A 39 -20.83 14.56 1.13
C ASP A 39 -20.85 16.08 1.22
N ILE A 40 -20.02 16.62 2.10
CA ILE A 40 -19.85 18.07 2.33
C ILE A 40 -18.48 18.57 1.85
N THR A 41 -17.78 17.81 1.00
CA THR A 41 -16.44 18.15 0.50
C THR A 41 -16.42 19.51 -0.22
N GLY A 42 -17.54 19.93 -0.82
CA GLY A 42 -17.67 21.25 -1.43
C GLY A 42 -17.58 22.43 -0.46
N HIS A 43 -17.78 22.19 0.84
CA HIS A 43 -17.67 23.19 1.91
C HIS A 43 -16.34 23.12 2.66
N ALA A 44 -15.73 21.94 2.71
CA ALA A 44 -14.44 21.68 3.33
C ALA A 44 -13.74 20.54 2.55
N PRO A 45 -12.69 20.82 1.75
CA PRO A 45 -12.01 19.81 0.95
C PRO A 45 -11.33 18.71 1.76
N THR A 46 -10.94 19.01 2.99
CA THR A 46 -10.31 18.10 3.96
C THR A 46 -10.96 18.22 5.33
N MET A 47 -10.77 17.22 6.19
CA MET A 47 -11.17 17.29 7.59
C MET A 47 -10.40 18.41 8.30
N SER A 48 -9.12 18.60 7.99
CA SER A 48 -8.36 19.74 8.50
C SER A 48 -9.04 21.06 8.16
N ASP A 49 -9.41 21.28 6.89
CA ASP A 49 -10.17 22.47 6.48
C ASP A 49 -11.49 22.62 7.25
N LEU A 50 -12.21 21.52 7.51
CA LEU A 50 -13.45 21.58 8.28
C LEU A 50 -13.21 22.03 9.72
N LEU A 51 -12.20 21.48 10.39
CA LEU A 51 -11.89 21.76 11.80
C LEU A 51 -11.23 23.13 12.03
N GLU A 52 -10.64 23.73 11.00
CA GLU A 52 -10.13 25.10 11.05
C GLU A 52 -11.22 26.17 10.97
N ARG A 53 -12.44 25.80 10.58
CA ARG A 53 -13.55 26.76 10.45
C ARG A 53 -14.13 27.14 11.80
N ASP A 54 -14.38 28.43 12.00
CA ASP A 54 -15.12 28.92 13.17
C ASP A 54 -16.59 28.43 13.16
N ASP A 55 -17.16 28.14 11.99
CA ASP A 55 -18.54 27.66 11.80
C ASP A 55 -18.63 26.14 11.53
N ALA A 56 -17.59 25.36 11.87
CA ALA A 56 -17.51 23.92 11.59
C ALA A 56 -18.76 23.14 12.04
N LEU A 57 -19.29 23.47 13.21
CA LEU A 57 -20.50 22.86 13.78
C LEU A 57 -21.75 23.15 12.92
N GLU A 58 -21.91 24.38 12.44
CA GLU A 58 -23.04 24.79 11.59
C GLU A 58 -22.96 24.12 10.21
N VAL A 59 -21.75 24.05 9.63
CA VAL A 59 -21.50 23.33 8.39
C VAL A 59 -21.85 21.85 8.54
N ALA A 60 -21.39 21.21 9.60
CA ALA A 60 -21.70 19.82 9.87
C ALA A 60 -23.21 19.59 10.07
N ARG A 61 -23.92 20.51 10.72
CA ARG A 61 -25.38 20.43 10.96
C ARG A 61 -26.23 20.66 9.72
N SER A 62 -25.84 21.57 8.84
CA SER A 62 -26.80 22.16 7.88
C SER A 62 -26.30 22.33 6.45
N ALA A 63 -24.99 22.35 6.19
CA ALA A 63 -24.48 22.61 4.85
C ALA A 63 -25.02 21.59 3.83
N PRO A 64 -25.49 22.02 2.65
CA PRO A 64 -26.01 21.10 1.64
C PRO A 64 -24.93 20.11 1.21
N GLY A 65 -25.34 18.90 0.83
CA GLY A 65 -24.41 17.85 0.43
C GLY A 65 -25.13 16.75 -0.34
N GLU A 66 -24.37 15.99 -1.13
CA GLU A 66 -24.91 14.84 -1.85
C GLU A 66 -25.17 13.70 -0.85
N PRO A 67 -26.38 13.10 -0.81
CA PRO A 67 -26.66 11.97 0.05
C PRO A 67 -25.92 10.73 -0.46
N LEU A 68 -25.23 10.04 0.45
CA LEU A 68 -24.46 8.82 0.18
C LEU A 68 -25.15 7.56 0.72
N GLY A 69 -26.37 7.70 1.25
CA GLY A 69 -27.16 6.65 1.86
C GLY A 69 -27.04 6.59 3.38
N SER A 70 -27.61 5.54 3.98
CA SER A 70 -27.70 5.43 5.44
C SER A 70 -26.35 5.15 6.09
N VAL A 71 -26.13 5.74 7.27
CA VAL A 71 -24.92 5.49 8.06
C VAL A 71 -24.82 4.04 8.50
N GLN A 72 -25.94 3.37 8.75
CA GLN A 72 -25.97 1.95 9.13
C GLN A 72 -25.47 1.06 8.00
N GLN A 73 -25.84 1.34 6.75
CA GLN A 73 -25.31 0.63 5.59
C GLN A 73 -23.82 0.90 5.42
N LEU A 74 -23.37 2.14 5.58
CA LEU A 74 -21.95 2.49 5.50
C LEU A 74 -21.12 1.76 6.57
N MET A 75 -21.61 1.69 7.82
CA MET A 75 -20.97 0.93 8.90
C MET A 75 -20.98 -0.58 8.61
N ALA A 76 -22.08 -1.12 8.07
CA ALA A 76 -22.16 -2.53 7.72
C ALA A 76 -21.17 -2.89 6.61
N HIS A 77 -21.06 -2.05 5.58
CA HIS A 77 -20.07 -2.22 4.50
C HIS A 77 -18.64 -2.13 5.01
N ALA A 78 -18.36 -1.22 5.95
CA ALA A 78 -17.03 -1.11 6.54
C ALA A 78 -16.59 -2.40 7.26
N LEU A 79 -17.55 -3.17 7.80
CA LEU A 79 -17.29 -4.43 8.52
C LEU A 79 -17.32 -5.68 7.62
N ASP A 80 -17.77 -5.54 6.37
CA ASP A 80 -17.87 -6.67 5.44
C ASP A 80 -16.70 -6.66 4.45
N ALA A 81 -15.77 -7.62 4.63
CA ALA A 81 -14.62 -7.79 3.75
C ALA A 81 -15.01 -8.13 2.28
N LYS A 82 -16.27 -8.51 2.02
CA LYS A 82 -16.81 -8.81 0.68
C LYS A 82 -17.70 -7.71 0.11
N ALA A 83 -17.75 -6.54 0.75
CA ALA A 83 -18.60 -5.44 0.32
C ALA A 83 -18.41 -5.09 -1.17
N ALA A 84 -19.51 -4.73 -1.83
CA ALA A 84 -19.56 -4.54 -3.28
C ALA A 84 -18.63 -3.42 -3.77
N VAL A 85 -17.94 -3.69 -4.89
CA VAL A 85 -17.11 -2.72 -5.61
C VAL A 85 -17.98 -1.54 -6.06
N GLY A 86 -17.60 -0.30 -5.71
CA GLY A 86 -18.30 0.93 -6.12
C GLY A 86 -19.12 1.64 -5.04
N ALA A 87 -19.31 1.05 -3.85
CA ALA A 87 -19.97 1.72 -2.73
C ALA A 87 -18.98 2.63 -1.94
N PRO A 88 -19.44 3.73 -1.32
CA PRO A 88 -18.60 4.53 -0.43
C PRO A 88 -18.03 3.69 0.70
N ARG A 89 -16.72 3.79 0.95
CA ARG A 89 -16.02 3.07 2.03
C ARG A 89 -15.61 4.04 3.13
N LEU A 90 -15.85 3.71 4.40
CA LEU A 90 -15.42 4.57 5.49
C LEU A 90 -13.88 4.62 5.58
N LEU A 91 -13.34 5.80 5.86
CA LEU A 91 -11.92 6.03 6.14
C LEU A 91 -11.76 6.45 7.60
N ALA A 92 -10.52 6.50 8.10
CA ALA A 92 -10.24 7.22 9.34
C ALA A 92 -10.73 8.68 9.20
N PRO A 93 -11.38 9.26 10.23
CA PRO A 93 -12.04 10.55 10.11
C PRO A 93 -11.06 11.74 10.13
N CYS A 94 -9.74 11.51 10.08
CA CYS A 94 -8.69 12.54 9.98
C CYS A 94 -7.92 12.42 8.66
N ASP A 95 -7.28 13.49 8.20
CA ASP A 95 -6.38 13.50 7.04
C ASP A 95 -5.04 14.17 7.33
N LEU A 96 -4.95 15.49 7.23
CA LEU A 96 -3.71 16.25 7.27
C LEU A 96 -3.18 16.45 8.70
N GLN A 97 -4.03 16.23 9.69
CA GLN A 97 -3.70 16.33 11.10
C GLN A 97 -2.52 15.42 11.45
N ALA A 98 -1.53 15.95 12.19
CA ALA A 98 -0.52 15.10 12.81
C ALA A 98 -1.17 14.14 13.82
N ILE A 99 -0.71 12.90 13.90
CA ILE A 99 -1.28 11.92 14.84
C ILE A 99 -0.29 11.77 16.01
N LYS A 100 -0.71 12.25 17.18
CA LYS A 100 0.07 12.30 18.41
C LYS A 100 -0.57 11.44 19.47
N ALA A 101 0.25 10.91 20.37
CA ALA A 101 -0.21 10.19 21.53
C ALA A 101 0.52 10.65 22.78
N CYS A 102 -0.22 10.61 23.88
CA CYS A 102 0.31 10.78 25.21
C CYS A 102 0.44 9.42 25.89
N GLY A 103 1.67 9.04 26.23
CA GLY A 103 1.92 7.83 26.99
C GLY A 103 1.87 8.09 28.50
N VAL A 104 1.78 7.01 29.28
CA VAL A 104 1.96 7.04 30.74
C VAL A 104 1.01 8.04 31.44
N THR A 105 -0.20 8.20 30.90
CA THR A 105 -1.20 9.13 31.42
C THR A 105 -2.03 8.56 32.57
N PHE A 106 -1.74 7.34 33.02
CA PHE A 106 -2.39 6.69 34.14
C PHE A 106 -1.36 6.03 35.05
N ALA A 107 -1.57 6.13 36.37
CA ALA A 107 -0.65 5.56 37.37
C ALA A 107 -0.45 4.05 37.20
N VAL A 108 -1.52 3.31 36.86
CA VAL A 108 -1.44 1.87 36.59
C VAL A 108 -0.57 1.60 35.37
N SER A 109 -0.80 2.33 34.27
CA SER A 109 -0.02 2.19 33.03
C SER A 109 1.45 2.58 33.20
N LEU A 110 1.75 3.57 34.05
CA LEU A 110 3.12 3.91 34.43
C LEU A 110 3.83 2.73 35.07
N LEU A 111 3.20 2.08 36.06
CA LEU A 111 3.78 0.91 36.72
C LEU A 111 4.04 -0.22 35.72
N GLU A 112 3.10 -0.47 34.81
CA GLU A 112 3.26 -1.49 33.77
C GLU A 112 4.45 -1.17 32.84
N ARG A 113 4.60 0.08 32.39
CA ARG A 113 5.72 0.50 31.54
C ARG A 113 7.08 0.38 32.23
N VAL A 114 7.14 0.73 33.52
CA VAL A 114 8.36 0.53 34.33
C VAL A 114 8.69 -0.97 34.45
N ILE A 115 7.69 -1.82 34.66
CA ILE A 115 7.87 -3.28 34.73
C ILE A 115 8.39 -3.82 33.38
N GLU A 116 7.82 -3.40 32.25
CA GLU A 116 8.25 -3.81 30.90
C GLU A 116 9.71 -3.47 30.61
N GLU A 117 10.11 -2.23 30.94
CA GLU A 117 11.48 -1.75 30.74
C GLU A 117 12.46 -2.60 31.56
N GLN A 118 12.18 -2.80 32.84
CA GLN A 118 13.04 -3.60 33.71
C GLN A 118 13.09 -5.08 33.31
N ALA A 119 12.00 -5.59 32.73
CA ALA A 119 11.95 -6.92 32.14
C ALA A 119 12.75 -7.02 30.82
N GLY A 120 13.00 -5.90 30.12
CA GLY A 120 13.74 -5.85 28.86
C GLY A 120 13.00 -6.50 27.70
N GLY A 121 11.67 -6.47 27.71
CA GLY A 121 10.82 -7.13 26.72
C GLY A 121 10.59 -8.64 26.95
N ASP A 122 11.03 -9.19 28.08
CA ASP A 122 10.78 -10.59 28.47
C ASP A 122 9.54 -10.70 29.39
N ALA A 123 8.44 -11.24 28.86
CA ALA A 123 7.18 -11.38 29.59
C ALA A 123 7.32 -12.21 30.88
N SER A 124 8.21 -13.20 30.92
CA SER A 124 8.37 -14.07 32.10
C SER A 124 8.97 -13.34 33.31
N ARG A 125 9.84 -12.35 33.04
CA ARG A 125 10.46 -11.49 34.08
C ARG A 125 9.47 -10.45 34.62
N ALA A 126 8.55 -9.98 33.78
CA ALA A 126 7.58 -8.95 34.14
C ALA A 126 6.68 -9.38 35.32
N SER A 127 6.27 -10.65 35.38
CA SER A 127 5.39 -11.14 36.45
C SER A 127 6.05 -11.10 37.84
N ALA A 128 7.35 -11.40 37.93
CA ALA A 128 8.07 -11.38 39.21
C ALA A 128 8.31 -9.94 39.70
N LEU A 129 8.70 -9.04 38.80
CA LEU A 129 8.96 -7.62 39.09
C LEU A 129 7.70 -6.88 39.55
N ARG A 130 6.53 -7.26 39.04
CA ARG A 130 5.23 -6.65 39.39
C ARG A 130 4.95 -6.68 40.90
N SER A 131 5.18 -7.81 41.56
CA SER A 131 4.94 -7.95 43.01
C SER A 131 5.91 -7.11 43.84
N GLU A 132 7.17 -7.00 43.40
CA GLU A 132 8.19 -6.21 44.07
C GLU A 132 7.91 -4.70 43.95
N ILE A 133 7.67 -4.21 42.73
CA ILE A 133 7.41 -2.79 42.46
C ILE A 133 6.13 -2.30 43.14
N GLN A 134 5.05 -3.09 43.13
CA GLN A 134 3.80 -2.72 43.82
C GLN A 134 3.99 -2.54 45.33
N SER A 135 4.87 -3.34 45.95
CA SER A 135 5.16 -3.24 47.39
C SER A 135 5.98 -2.00 47.76
N ILE A 136 6.80 -1.49 46.83
CA ILE A 136 7.74 -0.39 47.08
C ILE A 136 7.12 0.97 46.74
N ILE A 137 6.37 1.07 45.64
CA ILE A 137 5.86 2.34 45.12
C ILE A 137 4.51 2.74 45.77
N GLY A 138 3.82 1.80 46.42
CA GLY A 138 2.64 2.08 47.24
C GLY A 138 1.39 2.52 46.45
N SER A 139 0.25 2.46 47.13
CA SER A 139 -1.10 2.60 46.55
C SER A 139 -1.53 4.04 46.17
N ASP A 140 -0.65 5.03 46.31
CA ASP A 140 -1.01 6.47 46.22
C ASP A 140 -0.45 7.21 45.00
N LEU A 141 0.16 6.51 44.02
CA LEU A 141 0.60 7.13 42.75
C LEU A 141 -0.54 7.86 42.02
N SER A 142 -1.77 7.35 42.11
CA SER A 142 -2.95 7.97 41.49
C SER A 142 -3.38 9.27 42.17
N ALA A 143 -2.97 9.51 43.42
CA ALA A 143 -3.27 10.75 44.15
C ALA A 143 -2.21 11.84 43.93
N ILE A 144 -1.06 11.49 43.35
CA ILE A 144 0.02 12.43 43.08
C ILE A 144 -0.26 13.15 41.77
N ARG A 145 -0.38 14.48 41.85
CA ARG A 145 -0.46 15.33 40.66
C ARG A 145 0.92 15.42 39.99
N PRO A 146 1.05 15.06 38.70
CA PRO A 146 2.32 15.20 37.99
C PRO A 146 2.87 16.63 38.02
N GLY A 147 4.19 16.78 38.17
CA GLY A 147 4.87 18.06 38.27
C GLY A 147 4.69 18.80 39.60
N SER A 148 3.97 18.22 40.58
CA SER A 148 3.79 18.85 41.89
C SER A 148 5.04 18.72 42.79
N PRO A 149 5.14 19.52 43.86
CA PRO A 149 6.20 19.34 44.87
C PRO A 149 6.24 17.94 45.48
N GLU A 150 5.09 17.28 45.63
CA GLU A 150 4.97 15.89 46.10
C GLU A 150 5.64 14.92 45.10
N ALA A 151 5.38 15.09 43.80
CA ALA A 151 6.00 14.28 42.75
C ALA A 151 7.52 14.49 42.70
N ALA A 152 7.99 15.72 42.90
CA ALA A 152 9.42 16.03 42.96
C ALA A 152 10.11 15.36 44.17
N ARG A 153 9.44 15.29 45.33
CA ARG A 153 9.93 14.53 46.50
C ARG A 153 9.98 13.02 46.19
N LEU A 154 8.93 12.46 45.61
CA LEU A 154 8.90 11.04 45.21
C LEU A 154 10.02 10.72 44.21
N LYS A 155 10.27 11.60 43.23
CA LYS A 155 11.38 11.48 42.29
C LYS A 155 12.73 11.41 43.01
N ALA A 156 12.99 12.33 43.95
CA ALA A 156 14.24 12.32 44.72
C ALA A 156 14.43 11.02 45.51
N ASP A 157 13.37 10.55 46.19
CA ASP A 157 13.40 9.32 46.97
C ASP A 157 13.67 8.08 46.09
N LEU A 158 13.06 8.01 44.89
CA LEU A 158 13.26 6.89 43.96
C LEU A 158 14.67 6.88 43.35
N ILE A 159 15.25 8.05 43.07
CA ILE A 159 16.63 8.18 42.62
C ILE A 159 17.60 7.71 43.71
N GLU A 160 17.39 8.15 44.96
CA GLU A 160 18.23 7.74 46.10
C GLU A 160 18.21 6.22 46.33
N ARG A 161 17.06 5.59 46.09
CA ARG A 161 16.88 4.14 46.20
C ARG A 161 17.35 3.35 44.97
N GLY A 162 17.79 4.03 43.90
CA GLY A 162 18.21 3.38 42.65
C GLY A 162 17.06 2.75 41.86
N LEU A 163 15.84 3.21 42.06
CA LEU A 163 14.61 2.68 41.45
C LEU A 163 14.03 3.60 40.37
N TRP A 164 14.76 4.65 39.99
CA TRP A 164 14.29 5.62 39.00
C TRP A 164 14.29 5.04 37.58
N SER A 165 13.16 5.19 36.89
CA SER A 165 13.00 4.87 35.46
C SER A 165 12.76 6.17 34.67
N PRO A 166 13.29 6.29 33.43
CA PRO A 166 12.96 7.39 32.53
C PRO A 166 11.45 7.58 32.31
N TYR A 167 10.63 6.51 32.35
CA TYR A 167 9.18 6.63 32.22
C TYR A 167 8.53 7.38 33.39
N MET A 168 9.16 7.38 34.57
CA MET A 168 8.68 8.18 35.70
C MET A 168 8.91 9.68 35.49
N GLU A 169 9.89 10.08 34.68
CA GLU A 169 10.10 11.48 34.29
C GLU A 169 8.84 12.05 33.64
N VAL A 170 8.19 11.24 32.81
CA VAL A 170 7.01 11.65 32.05
C VAL A 170 5.69 11.25 32.71
N GLY A 171 5.69 10.26 33.60
CA GLY A 171 4.50 9.85 34.34
C GLY A 171 4.17 10.73 35.55
N ILE A 172 5.18 11.11 36.34
CA ILE A 172 5.00 11.95 37.54
C ILE A 172 5.73 13.29 37.44
N GLY A 173 6.66 13.47 36.50
CA GLY A 173 7.32 14.76 36.30
C GLY A 173 6.42 15.81 35.64
N PRO A 174 6.96 17.02 35.41
CA PRO A 174 6.19 18.15 34.91
C PRO A 174 5.79 18.01 33.44
N ASP A 175 6.58 17.28 32.65
CA ASP A 175 6.38 17.13 31.22
C ASP A 175 5.62 15.84 30.90
N ALA A 176 4.64 15.92 30.01
CA ALA A 176 3.94 14.73 29.55
C ALA A 176 4.78 13.97 28.51
N GLU A 177 4.62 12.65 28.43
CA GLU A 177 5.17 11.88 27.33
C GLU A 177 4.37 12.19 26.07
N VAL A 178 4.96 12.89 25.10
CA VAL A 178 4.30 13.16 23.81
C VAL A 178 5.14 12.56 22.70
N PHE A 179 4.54 11.71 21.88
CA PHE A 179 5.20 11.09 20.73
C PHE A 179 4.34 11.11 19.46
N SER A 180 4.99 10.92 18.32
CA SER A 180 4.29 10.70 17.04
C SER A 180 3.76 9.28 17.02
N LYS A 181 2.42 9.14 16.95
CA LYS A 181 1.77 7.84 16.95
C LYS A 181 1.74 7.22 15.56
N SER A 182 1.52 8.02 14.54
CA SER A 182 1.65 7.63 13.13
C SER A 182 1.66 8.87 12.24
N GLN A 183 1.82 8.67 10.93
CA GLN A 183 1.87 9.76 9.95
C GLN A 183 0.45 10.26 9.59
N PRO A 184 0.30 11.53 9.17
CA PRO A 184 -0.96 11.98 8.56
C PRO A 184 -1.42 11.03 7.44
N MET A 185 -2.73 10.77 7.39
CA MET A 185 -3.39 9.79 6.51
C MET A 185 -2.98 8.32 6.64
N SER A 186 -2.10 7.92 7.56
CA SER A 186 -1.73 6.51 7.72
C SER A 186 -2.64 5.73 8.68
N ALA A 187 -3.45 6.40 9.50
CA ALA A 187 -4.42 5.73 10.36
C ALA A 187 -5.50 5.01 9.55
N VAL A 188 -5.86 3.80 9.98
CA VAL A 188 -6.95 3.02 9.38
C VAL A 188 -8.29 3.32 10.09
N GLY A 189 -9.40 3.06 9.40
CA GLY A 189 -10.74 3.38 9.88
C GLY A 189 -11.51 2.18 10.45
N GLN A 190 -12.83 2.34 10.57
CA GLN A 190 -13.76 1.28 10.97
C GLN A 190 -13.62 0.04 10.08
N GLY A 191 -13.56 -1.13 10.71
CA GLY A 191 -13.56 -2.46 10.09
C GLY A 191 -12.27 -2.85 9.38
N ALA A 192 -11.33 -1.91 9.23
CA ALA A 192 -10.04 -2.17 8.62
C ALA A 192 -9.14 -3.04 9.51
N ASP A 193 -8.18 -3.71 8.87
CA ASP A 193 -7.14 -4.46 9.57
C ASP A 193 -6.13 -3.51 10.21
N VAL A 194 -5.79 -3.78 11.47
CA VAL A 194 -4.64 -3.20 12.17
C VAL A 194 -3.46 -4.17 12.13
N GLY A 195 -2.24 -3.64 12.09
CA GLY A 195 -1.04 -4.39 11.79
C GLY A 195 -0.10 -4.57 12.98
N LEU A 196 0.32 -5.82 13.20
CA LEU A 196 1.43 -6.15 14.09
C LEU A 196 2.75 -6.20 13.30
N HIS A 197 3.82 -5.63 13.85
CA HIS A 197 5.14 -5.79 13.24
C HIS A 197 5.58 -7.27 13.29
N PRO A 198 6.12 -7.86 12.21
CA PRO A 198 6.56 -9.26 12.15
C PRO A 198 7.46 -9.73 13.30
N ASP A 199 8.34 -8.85 13.76
CA ASP A 199 9.28 -9.11 14.85
C ASP A 199 8.62 -9.12 16.24
N SER A 200 7.41 -8.59 16.39
CA SER A 200 6.74 -8.49 17.69
C SER A 200 6.08 -9.80 18.07
N LYS A 201 6.36 -10.27 19.29
CA LYS A 201 5.84 -11.49 19.91
C LYS A 201 4.96 -11.20 21.12
N TRP A 202 5.06 -9.99 21.68
CA TRP A 202 4.25 -9.53 22.80
C TRP A 202 3.67 -8.16 22.47
N ASN A 203 2.34 -8.12 22.28
CA ASN A 203 1.61 -6.95 21.81
C ASN A 203 0.19 -6.92 22.38
N ASN A 204 -0.44 -5.76 22.33
CA ASN A 204 -1.82 -5.58 22.79
C ASN A 204 -2.48 -4.39 22.11
N PRO A 205 -3.82 -4.29 22.17
CA PRO A 205 -4.51 -3.07 21.79
C PRO A 205 -4.53 -2.12 22.99
N GLU A 206 -4.43 -0.83 22.70
CA GLU A 206 -4.60 0.25 23.67
C GLU A 206 -5.85 1.06 23.27
N PRO A 207 -6.99 0.85 23.97
CA PRO A 207 -8.24 1.52 23.67
C PRO A 207 -8.25 2.94 24.22
N GLU A 208 -8.45 3.93 23.35
CA GLU A 208 -8.26 5.33 23.70
C GLU A 208 -9.35 6.27 23.16
N ILE A 209 -9.50 7.41 23.82
CA ILE A 209 -10.17 8.58 23.25
C ILE A 209 -9.12 9.42 22.54
N VAL A 210 -9.48 9.88 21.35
CA VAL A 210 -8.66 10.75 20.51
C VAL A 210 -9.35 12.10 20.36
N LEU A 211 -8.68 13.17 20.77
CA LEU A 211 -9.16 14.54 20.59
C LEU A 211 -8.85 15.03 19.17
N ALA A 212 -9.79 15.74 18.57
CA ALA A 212 -9.58 16.47 17.32
C ALA A 212 -9.25 17.93 17.64
N VAL A 213 -8.01 18.34 17.37
CA VAL A 213 -7.47 19.65 17.75
C VAL A 213 -7.09 20.43 16.49
N ASN A 214 -7.51 21.69 16.41
CA ASN A 214 -7.17 22.57 15.28
C ASN A 214 -5.81 23.26 15.47
N SER A 215 -5.39 24.04 14.48
CA SER A 215 -4.10 24.72 14.42
C SER A 215 -3.90 25.77 15.52
N GLN A 216 -5.00 26.23 16.12
CA GLN A 216 -5.02 27.19 17.23
C GLN A 216 -5.07 26.49 18.60
N ALA A 217 -4.79 25.18 18.67
CA ALA A 217 -4.85 24.38 19.88
C ALA A 217 -6.27 24.30 20.51
N ARG A 218 -7.33 24.59 19.73
CA ARG A 218 -8.70 24.41 20.20
C ARG A 218 -9.12 22.97 19.97
N VAL A 219 -9.77 22.37 20.96
CA VAL A 219 -10.36 21.04 20.84
C VAL A 219 -11.78 21.17 20.29
N LEU A 220 -12.03 20.59 19.13
CA LEU A 220 -13.30 20.74 18.40
C LEU A 220 -14.20 19.52 18.55
N GLY A 221 -13.67 18.40 19.02
CA GLY A 221 -14.41 17.16 19.15
C GLY A 221 -13.53 16.00 19.56
N ALA A 222 -14.10 14.80 19.53
CA ALA A 222 -13.41 13.57 19.89
C ALA A 222 -13.92 12.36 19.09
N THR A 223 -13.11 11.31 19.08
CA THR A 223 -13.39 10.00 18.45
C THR A 223 -12.71 8.90 19.26
N LEU A 224 -12.93 7.64 18.91
CA LEU A 224 -12.20 6.51 19.47
C LEU A 224 -10.94 6.22 18.64
N GLY A 225 -9.96 5.61 19.30
CA GLY A 225 -8.74 5.16 18.67
C GLY A 225 -8.25 3.83 19.24
N ASN A 226 -7.55 3.08 18.39
CA ASN A 226 -6.80 1.88 18.74
C ASN A 226 -5.31 2.15 18.54
N ASP A 227 -4.57 2.34 19.63
CA ASP A 227 -3.10 2.32 19.60
C ASP A 227 -2.65 0.86 19.64
N VAL A 228 -2.15 0.35 18.50
CA VAL A 228 -1.52 -0.97 18.50
C VAL A 228 -0.14 -0.86 19.12
N ASN A 229 0.00 -1.50 20.28
CA ASN A 229 1.18 -1.44 21.11
C ASN A 229 2.01 -2.71 20.97
N LEU A 230 3.32 -2.55 20.70
CA LEU A 230 4.25 -3.66 20.52
C LEU A 230 5.20 -3.72 21.73
N ARG A 231 4.71 -4.27 22.85
CA ARG A 231 5.37 -4.25 24.16
C ARG A 231 6.81 -4.75 24.13
N ASP A 232 7.08 -5.81 23.39
CA ASP A 232 8.45 -6.34 23.29
C ASP A 232 9.41 -5.45 22.50
N ILE A 233 8.92 -4.62 21.57
CA ILE A 233 9.75 -3.68 20.82
C ILE A 233 9.93 -2.39 21.63
N GLU A 234 8.83 -1.84 22.17
CA GLU A 234 8.82 -0.58 22.92
C GLU A 234 9.56 -0.71 24.26
N GLY A 235 9.36 -1.83 24.98
CA GLY A 235 10.00 -2.11 26.27
C GLY A 235 11.51 -2.37 26.17
N ARG A 236 12.05 -2.67 24.99
CA ARG A 236 13.50 -2.83 24.78
C ARG A 236 14.25 -1.52 24.77
N SER A 237 13.66 -0.48 24.19
CA SER A 237 14.26 0.85 24.11
C SER A 237 13.25 1.86 23.57
N ALA A 238 13.17 3.04 24.20
CA ALA A 238 12.43 4.18 23.67
C ALA A 238 12.91 4.61 22.27
N LEU A 239 14.15 4.29 21.87
CA LEU A 239 14.66 4.57 20.51
C LEU A 239 13.99 3.72 19.42
N LEU A 240 13.26 2.67 19.80
CA LEU A 240 12.52 1.81 18.88
C LEU A 240 11.05 2.23 18.69
N LEU A 241 10.60 3.31 19.34
CA LEU A 241 9.22 3.80 19.21
C LEU A 241 8.83 4.04 17.75
N GLY A 242 9.69 4.62 16.93
CA GLY A 242 9.41 4.81 15.50
C GLY A 242 9.13 3.47 14.78
N LYS A 243 9.89 2.42 15.09
CA LYS A 243 9.65 1.07 14.52
C LYS A 243 8.31 0.48 14.99
N ALA A 244 7.95 0.72 16.25
CA ALA A 244 6.71 0.21 16.83
C ALA A 244 5.46 0.97 16.37
N LYS A 245 5.58 2.28 16.12
CA LYS A 245 4.45 3.18 15.89
C LYS A 245 4.25 3.56 14.41
N ASP A 246 5.25 3.47 13.54
CA ASP A 246 5.13 3.86 12.11
C ASP A 246 4.88 2.69 11.13
N ASN A 247 4.62 1.46 11.60
CA ASN A 247 4.29 0.34 10.70
C ASN A 247 2.85 0.43 10.14
N ASN A 248 2.60 -0.26 9.02
CA ASN A 248 1.27 -0.27 8.40
C ASN A 248 0.20 -0.75 9.39
N GLY A 249 -0.86 0.03 9.55
CA GLY A 249 -1.98 -0.32 10.42
C GLY A 249 -1.66 -0.27 11.91
N SER A 250 -0.59 0.40 12.34
CA SER A 250 -0.23 0.57 13.75
C SER A 250 -1.23 1.39 14.58
N CYS A 251 -2.20 2.03 13.91
CA CYS A 251 -3.11 2.99 14.50
C CYS A 251 -4.45 2.95 13.76
N ALA A 252 -5.56 2.87 14.50
CA ALA A 252 -6.89 3.10 13.96
C ALA A 252 -7.60 4.26 14.67
N ILE A 253 -8.41 5.00 13.94
CA ILE A 253 -9.22 6.12 14.45
C ILE A 253 -10.62 6.04 13.83
N GLY A 254 -11.67 6.15 14.64
CA GLY A 254 -13.04 6.21 14.12
C GLY A 254 -14.13 5.86 15.13
N PRO A 255 -15.36 5.56 14.67
CA PRO A 255 -15.77 5.61 13.26
C PRO A 255 -15.97 7.04 12.74
N PHE A 256 -16.32 8.00 13.61
CA PHE A 256 -16.55 9.41 13.28
C PHE A 256 -16.00 10.31 14.38
N ILE A 257 -15.61 11.53 14.01
CA ILE A 257 -15.40 12.60 15.00
C ILE A 257 -16.77 13.14 15.39
N ARG A 258 -17.07 13.12 16.69
CA ARG A 258 -18.21 13.85 17.25
C ARG A 258 -17.74 15.25 17.62
N LEU A 259 -18.30 16.27 16.98
CA LEU A 259 -17.98 17.66 17.26
C LEU A 259 -18.58 18.07 18.61
N PHE A 260 -17.87 18.94 19.33
CA PHE A 260 -18.37 19.53 20.56
C PHE A 260 -19.52 20.50 20.26
N ASP A 261 -20.54 20.41 21.10
CA ASP A 261 -21.74 21.23 21.01
C ASP A 261 -22.35 21.46 22.41
N GLU A 262 -23.62 21.85 22.48
CA GLU A 262 -24.32 22.15 23.72
C GLU A 262 -24.57 20.90 24.60
N HIS A 263 -24.37 19.69 24.06
CA HIS A 263 -24.67 18.42 24.72
C HIS A 263 -23.45 17.51 24.87
N PHE A 264 -22.47 17.65 23.99
CA PHE A 264 -21.22 16.90 24.00
C PHE A 264 -20.04 17.85 24.15
N THR A 265 -19.37 17.83 25.30
CA THR A 265 -18.28 18.77 25.62
C THR A 265 -17.04 18.04 26.10
N ILE A 266 -15.99 18.80 26.38
CA ILE A 266 -14.80 18.26 27.05
C ILE A 266 -15.13 17.59 28.40
N ASP A 267 -16.18 18.02 29.10
CA ASP A 267 -16.61 17.39 30.35
C ASP A 267 -17.23 16.01 30.10
N THR A 268 -17.88 15.80 28.96
CA THR A 268 -18.30 14.45 28.56
C THR A 268 -17.09 13.53 28.41
N ILE A 269 -15.99 14.03 27.83
CA ILE A 269 -14.74 13.27 27.69
C ILE A 269 -14.09 12.99 29.04
N ARG A 270 -13.98 13.98 29.91
CA ARG A 270 -13.42 13.82 31.28
C ARG A 270 -14.16 12.74 32.08
N ASN A 271 -15.44 12.55 31.83
CA ASN A 271 -16.29 11.59 32.53
C ASN A 271 -16.53 10.28 31.74
N ALA A 272 -15.95 10.12 30.56
CA ALA A 272 -16.20 8.97 29.70
C ALA A 272 -15.60 7.69 30.29
N GLU A 273 -16.30 6.58 30.07
CA GLU A 273 -15.77 5.22 30.23
C GLU A 273 -15.57 4.60 28.83
N VAL A 274 -14.37 4.13 28.56
CA VAL A 274 -13.98 3.49 27.30
C VAL A 274 -13.90 2.00 27.56
N SER A 275 -14.79 1.24 26.98
CA SER A 275 -14.79 -0.22 27.05
C SER A 275 -14.05 -0.81 25.85
N MET A 276 -13.45 -1.98 26.06
CA MET A 276 -12.79 -2.74 25.01
C MET A 276 -13.15 -4.22 25.14
N LEU A 277 -13.37 -4.86 24.00
CA LEU A 277 -13.65 -6.27 23.85
C LEU A 277 -12.74 -6.85 22.77
N ILE A 278 -12.03 -7.93 23.11
CA ILE A 278 -11.25 -8.75 22.18
C ILE A 278 -11.94 -10.09 22.07
N GLU A 279 -12.21 -10.49 20.83
CA GLU A 279 -12.77 -11.79 20.47
C GLU A 279 -11.77 -12.50 19.54
N GLY A 280 -11.40 -13.72 19.93
CA GLY A 280 -10.48 -14.56 19.16
C GLY A 280 -11.13 -15.06 17.88
N GLY A 281 -10.39 -15.02 16.77
CA GLY A 281 -10.89 -15.42 15.46
C GLY A 281 -11.12 -16.93 15.32
N ASP A 282 -10.33 -17.74 16.01
CA ASP A 282 -10.24 -19.20 15.82
C ASP A 282 -10.22 -20.02 17.11
N ASP A 283 -10.16 -19.39 18.29
CA ASP A 283 -9.93 -20.08 19.58
C ASP A 283 -10.98 -19.78 20.66
N ASN A 284 -12.12 -19.15 20.30
CA ASN A 284 -13.17 -18.71 21.24
C ASN A 284 -12.66 -17.83 22.39
N PHE A 285 -11.47 -17.21 22.25
CA PHE A 285 -10.93 -16.35 23.28
C PHE A 285 -11.80 -15.10 23.45
N HIS A 286 -11.99 -14.68 24.70
CA HIS A 286 -12.75 -13.48 25.04
C HIS A 286 -12.06 -12.73 26.18
N LEU A 287 -11.83 -11.44 25.96
CA LEU A 287 -11.26 -10.53 26.96
C LEU A 287 -11.98 -9.19 26.89
N ALA A 288 -12.51 -8.74 28.02
CA ALA A 288 -13.14 -7.43 28.15
C ALA A 288 -12.39 -6.59 29.18
N GLY A 289 -12.36 -5.28 28.96
CA GLY A 289 -11.81 -4.30 29.88
C GLY A 289 -12.44 -2.93 29.71
N ALA A 290 -12.16 -2.02 30.63
CA ALA A 290 -12.61 -0.65 30.56
C ALA A 290 -11.63 0.31 31.22
N SER A 291 -11.56 1.53 30.70
CA SER A 291 -10.76 2.64 31.22
C SER A 291 -11.70 3.82 31.51
N ARG A 292 -11.55 4.47 32.66
CA ARG A 292 -12.32 5.66 33.05
C ARG A 292 -11.46 6.89 32.92
N MET A 293 -11.88 7.84 32.10
CA MET A 293 -11.10 9.05 31.84
C MET A 293 -10.88 9.92 33.06
N ARG A 294 -11.74 9.85 34.07
CA ARG A 294 -11.56 10.55 35.36
C ARG A 294 -10.31 10.12 36.14
N GLU A 295 -9.70 9.00 35.77
CA GLU A 295 -8.50 8.43 36.43
C GLU A 295 -7.21 8.84 35.71
N ILE A 296 -7.31 9.64 34.64
CA ILE A 296 -6.16 10.19 33.93
C ILE A 296 -5.37 11.13 34.86
N SER A 297 -4.04 11.05 34.81
CA SER A 297 -3.14 11.80 35.68
C SER A 297 -3.05 13.29 35.33
N ARG A 298 -3.41 13.65 34.09
CA ARG A 298 -3.39 15.03 33.57
C ARG A 298 -4.69 15.33 32.84
N ASP A 299 -5.22 16.54 33.04
CA ASP A 299 -6.43 16.97 32.33
C ASP A 299 -6.22 16.90 30.81
N PRO A 300 -7.22 16.48 30.02
CA PRO A 300 -7.07 16.41 28.57
C PRO A 300 -6.63 17.72 27.91
N LEU A 301 -7.04 18.89 28.44
CA LEU A 301 -6.61 20.19 27.90
C LEU A 301 -5.18 20.56 28.31
N ASP A 302 -4.71 20.07 29.47
CA ASP A 302 -3.30 20.20 29.88
C ASP A 302 -2.40 19.43 28.90
N LEU A 303 -2.79 18.21 28.53
CA LEU A 303 -2.09 17.41 27.51
C LEU A 303 -2.02 18.14 26.15
N VAL A 304 -3.11 18.78 25.70
CA VAL A 304 -3.10 19.59 24.47
C VAL A 304 -2.07 20.73 24.56
N SER A 305 -1.96 21.38 25.73
CA SER A 305 -1.00 22.47 25.95
C SER A 305 0.47 22.00 26.02
N GLN A 306 0.70 20.72 26.33
CA GLN A 306 2.01 20.08 26.34
C GLN A 306 2.46 19.68 24.92
N VAL A 307 1.51 19.43 24.02
CA VAL A 307 1.79 18.99 22.64
C VAL A 307 2.18 20.17 21.73
N CYS A 308 1.57 21.33 21.94
CA CYS A 308 1.73 22.49 21.06
C CYS A 308 1.83 23.82 21.83
N GLY A 309 2.57 24.77 21.27
CA GLY A 309 2.80 26.06 21.93
C GLY A 309 3.76 26.94 21.15
N ARG A 310 4.43 27.89 21.82
CA ARG A 310 5.42 28.77 21.14
C ARG A 310 6.63 28.01 20.60
N HIS A 311 6.91 26.84 21.14
CA HIS A 311 8.06 26.00 20.77
C HIS A 311 7.76 25.05 19.59
N HIS A 312 6.49 24.75 19.30
CA HIS A 312 6.10 23.87 18.21
C HIS A 312 4.63 24.10 17.78
N GLN A 313 4.35 24.02 16.47
CA GLN A 313 3.03 24.32 15.88
C GLN A 313 2.57 23.21 14.94
N TYR A 314 1.25 23.04 14.83
CA TYR A 314 0.61 22.11 13.89
C TYR A 314 -0.37 22.89 13.01
N PRO A 315 0.07 23.43 11.86
CA PRO A 315 -0.74 24.32 11.03
C PRO A 315 -2.01 23.67 10.47
N ASP A 316 -2.05 22.35 10.37
CA ASP A 316 -3.20 21.57 9.90
C ASP A 316 -3.99 20.90 11.07
N GLY A 317 -3.66 21.27 12.31
CA GLY A 317 -4.17 20.61 13.52
C GLY A 317 -3.52 19.26 13.81
N PHE A 318 -4.00 18.59 14.85
CA PHE A 318 -3.53 17.27 15.26
C PHE A 318 -4.63 16.44 15.93
N MET A 319 -4.49 15.12 15.82
CA MET A 319 -5.27 14.13 16.57
C MET A 319 -4.47 13.71 17.79
N LEU A 320 -5.05 13.77 18.99
CA LEU A 320 -4.36 13.47 20.24
C LEU A 320 -4.98 12.29 20.99
N PHE A 321 -4.28 11.17 20.98
CA PHE A 321 -4.52 10.00 21.81
C PHE A 321 -4.18 10.31 23.28
N LEU A 322 -5.12 10.06 24.19
CA LEU A 322 -5.03 10.47 25.60
C LEU A 322 -4.41 9.40 26.52
N GLY A 323 -4.10 8.22 25.99
CA GLY A 323 -3.64 7.05 26.73
C GLY A 323 -4.79 6.20 27.28
N THR A 324 -4.43 5.03 27.81
CA THR A 324 -5.38 4.06 28.38
C THR A 324 -4.86 3.45 29.68
N MET A 325 -5.76 2.96 30.54
CA MET A 325 -5.41 2.10 31.68
C MET A 325 -5.35 0.62 31.32
N PHE A 326 -5.85 0.26 30.14
CA PHE A 326 -6.02 -1.13 29.79
C PHE A 326 -4.68 -1.78 29.44
N SER A 327 -4.17 -2.57 30.38
CA SER A 327 -2.99 -3.42 30.22
C SER A 327 -3.42 -4.89 30.38
N PRO A 328 -3.73 -5.60 29.29
CA PRO A 328 -4.22 -6.96 29.38
C PRO A 328 -3.12 -7.90 29.90
N ILE A 329 -3.43 -8.61 30.98
CA ILE A 329 -2.53 -9.58 31.62
C ILE A 329 -3.07 -11.02 31.56
N LYS A 330 -4.23 -11.21 30.93
CA LYS A 330 -4.83 -12.53 30.78
C LYS A 330 -3.99 -13.33 29.79
N ASP A 331 -3.35 -14.38 30.28
CA ASP A 331 -2.64 -15.34 29.45
C ASP A 331 -3.59 -15.95 28.41
N ARG A 332 -3.05 -16.17 27.20
CA ARG A 332 -3.74 -16.85 26.11
C ARG A 332 -3.12 -18.20 25.81
N ASP A 333 -1.83 -18.21 25.50
CA ASP A 333 -1.12 -19.43 25.08
C ASP A 333 -0.39 -20.13 26.23
N THR A 334 0.39 -19.37 27.00
CA THR A 334 1.28 -19.91 28.05
C THR A 334 1.00 -19.20 29.36
N ALA A 335 0.87 -19.95 30.46
CA ALA A 335 0.71 -19.38 31.79
C ALA A 335 1.92 -18.51 32.17
N GLY A 336 1.67 -17.26 32.58
CA GLY A 336 2.67 -16.24 32.87
C GLY A 336 3.28 -15.56 31.64
N GLY A 337 2.77 -15.84 30.43
CA GLY A 337 3.26 -15.26 29.17
C GLY A 337 2.67 -13.88 28.86
N GLY A 338 1.64 -13.45 29.57
CA GLY A 338 0.90 -12.24 29.30
C GLY A 338 -0.05 -12.38 28.11
N PHE A 339 -0.77 -11.30 27.82
CA PHE A 339 -1.63 -11.24 26.65
C PHE A 339 -0.81 -10.95 25.38
N THR A 340 -1.12 -11.66 24.29
CA THR A 340 -0.68 -11.32 22.94
C THR A 340 -1.81 -11.63 21.96
N HIS A 341 -1.90 -10.88 20.86
CA HIS A 341 -2.91 -11.15 19.84
C HIS A 341 -2.62 -12.41 19.05
N HIS A 342 -3.70 -13.08 18.62
CA HIS A 342 -3.66 -13.98 17.48
C HIS A 342 -4.14 -13.24 16.24
N LEU A 343 -3.67 -13.67 15.07
CA LEU A 343 -4.11 -13.09 13.80
C LEU A 343 -5.59 -13.42 13.58
N GLY A 344 -6.36 -12.44 13.12
CA GLY A 344 -7.82 -12.53 13.00
C GLY A 344 -8.58 -12.09 14.25
N ASP A 345 -7.91 -11.73 15.36
CA ASP A 345 -8.58 -11.17 16.53
C ASP A 345 -9.43 -9.96 16.15
N ARG A 346 -10.65 -9.91 16.66
CA ARG A 346 -11.55 -8.76 16.52
C ARG A 346 -11.46 -7.88 17.76
N VAL A 347 -11.03 -6.65 17.58
CA VAL A 347 -10.92 -5.64 18.65
C VAL A 347 -12.06 -4.65 18.50
N SER A 348 -12.91 -4.55 19.53
CA SER A 348 -14.01 -3.58 19.60
C SER A 348 -13.78 -2.60 20.75
N ILE A 349 -13.69 -1.32 20.45
CA ILE A 349 -13.51 -0.23 21.40
C ILE A 349 -14.78 0.60 21.38
N SER A 350 -15.36 0.93 22.53
CA SER A 350 -16.63 1.67 22.56
C SER A 350 -16.80 2.54 23.78
N THR A 351 -17.57 3.61 23.60
CA THR A 351 -18.14 4.38 24.71
C THR A 351 -19.51 4.89 24.28
N PRO A 352 -20.51 4.97 25.19
CA PRO A 352 -21.85 5.46 24.87
C PRO A 352 -21.87 6.78 24.08
N SER A 353 -20.93 7.68 24.35
CA SER A 353 -20.89 9.02 23.77
C SER A 353 -20.26 9.11 22.37
N LEU A 354 -19.47 8.12 21.94
CA LEU A 354 -18.77 8.12 20.66
C LEU A 354 -19.11 6.93 19.76
N GLY A 355 -19.83 5.93 20.29
CA GLY A 355 -20.18 4.72 19.56
C GLY A 355 -19.11 3.64 19.70
N LYS A 356 -18.79 2.94 18.60
CA LYS A 356 -17.88 1.79 18.61
C LYS A 356 -16.97 1.75 17.38
N LEU A 357 -15.66 1.67 17.64
CA LEU A 357 -14.61 1.36 16.68
C LEU A 357 -14.35 -0.14 16.68
N VAL A 358 -14.29 -0.76 15.50
CA VAL A 358 -13.96 -2.20 15.35
C VAL A 358 -12.83 -2.35 14.35
N ASN A 359 -11.83 -3.16 14.69
CA ASN A 359 -10.73 -3.52 13.79
C ASN A 359 -10.42 -5.02 13.91
N HIS A 360 -9.73 -5.58 12.90
CA HIS A 360 -9.23 -6.94 12.93
C HIS A 360 -7.71 -6.94 12.97
N VAL A 361 -7.10 -7.85 13.72
CA VAL A 361 -5.65 -7.90 13.86
C VAL A 361 -5.03 -8.75 12.78
N GLN A 362 -4.04 -8.22 12.09
CA GLN A 362 -3.27 -8.91 11.05
C GLN A 362 -1.78 -8.53 11.17
N ARG A 363 -0.95 -9.08 10.29
CA ARG A 363 0.45 -8.62 10.19
C ARG A 363 0.56 -7.37 9.33
N SER A 364 1.34 -6.41 9.79
CA SER A 364 1.60 -5.14 9.08
C SER A 364 2.21 -5.32 7.67
N ASP A 365 2.88 -6.44 7.42
CA ASP A 365 3.43 -6.81 6.10
C ASP A 365 2.45 -7.59 5.20
N ALA A 366 1.27 -7.94 5.71
CA ALA A 366 0.25 -8.71 5.00
C ALA A 366 -1.05 -7.92 4.74
N ILE A 367 -1.29 -6.83 5.48
CA ILE A 367 -2.45 -5.95 5.25
C ILE A 367 -2.26 -5.06 4.01
N ALA A 368 -3.36 -4.44 3.59
CA ALA A 368 -3.35 -3.47 2.51
C ALA A 368 -2.32 -2.35 2.78
N PRO A 369 -1.39 -2.09 1.86
CA PRO A 369 -0.38 -1.05 2.03
C PRO A 369 -1.01 0.33 2.02
N TRP A 370 -0.50 1.23 2.85
CA TRP A 370 -0.84 2.64 2.77
C TRP A 370 -0.21 3.26 1.53
N THR A 371 -1.04 3.66 0.57
CA THR A 371 -0.56 4.16 -0.74
C THR A 371 -1.03 5.59 -1.08
N PHE A 372 -1.94 6.15 -0.29
CA PHE A 372 -2.52 7.47 -0.51
C PHE A 372 -2.00 8.49 0.51
N GLY A 373 -1.11 9.39 0.07
CA GLY A 373 -0.50 10.42 0.91
C GLY A 373 -0.77 11.86 0.46
N VAL A 374 -0.10 12.83 1.09
CA VAL A 374 -0.33 14.28 0.89
C VAL A 374 -0.25 14.68 -0.58
N ARG A 375 0.74 14.15 -1.30
CA ARG A 375 0.93 14.42 -2.73
C ARG A 375 -0.28 13.97 -3.57
N ALA A 376 -0.86 12.81 -3.24
CA ALA A 376 -2.05 12.26 -3.91
C ALA A 376 -3.26 13.18 -3.70
N LEU A 377 -3.45 13.64 -2.46
CA LEU A 377 -4.49 14.58 -2.09
C LEU A 377 -4.36 15.94 -2.82
N LEU A 378 -3.15 16.51 -2.86
CA LEU A 378 -2.89 17.77 -3.57
C LEU A 378 -3.07 17.66 -5.09
N GLY A 379 -2.72 16.52 -5.68
CA GLY A 379 -2.94 16.25 -7.11
C GLY A 379 -4.41 16.40 -7.50
N ARG A 380 -5.31 15.86 -6.67
CA ARG A 380 -6.76 15.99 -6.86
C ARG A 380 -7.22 17.44 -6.82
N ALA A 381 -6.76 18.23 -5.85
CA ALA A 381 -7.17 19.64 -5.69
C ALA A 381 -6.79 20.51 -6.90
N ARG A 382 -5.78 20.11 -7.69
CA ARG A 382 -5.30 20.86 -8.87
C ARG A 382 -5.94 20.41 -10.19
N GLY A 383 -6.89 19.48 -10.17
CA GLY A 383 -7.41 18.86 -11.40
C GLY A 383 -6.34 18.09 -12.19
N ALA A 384 -5.21 17.76 -11.54
CA ALA A 384 -4.16 16.96 -12.13
C ALA A 384 -4.59 15.49 -12.07
N SER A 385 -4.19 14.70 -13.08
CA SER A 385 -4.31 13.24 -13.02
C SER A 385 -3.83 12.72 -11.67
N PRO A 386 -4.53 11.75 -11.05
CA PRO A 386 -4.24 11.28 -9.70
C PRO A 386 -2.75 11.02 -9.56
N VAL A 387 -2.13 11.76 -8.66
CA VAL A 387 -0.72 11.66 -8.37
C VAL A 387 -0.45 10.23 -7.89
N ARG A 388 0.52 9.58 -8.54
CA ARG A 388 1.00 8.21 -8.31
C ARG A 388 0.91 7.82 -6.83
N ALA A 389 0.06 6.83 -6.53
CA ALA A 389 0.04 6.14 -5.26
C ALA A 389 1.47 5.69 -4.89
N VAL A 390 1.87 5.80 -3.62
CA VAL A 390 3.14 5.22 -3.16
C VAL A 390 2.96 3.70 -3.29
N PRO A 391 3.71 2.99 -4.15
CA PRO A 391 3.51 1.56 -4.33
C PRO A 391 3.96 0.83 -3.06
N ALA A 392 3.17 -0.16 -2.63
CA ALA A 392 3.74 -1.30 -1.91
C ALA A 392 4.94 -1.79 -2.72
N VAL A 393 6.05 -2.07 -2.06
CA VAL A 393 7.28 -2.53 -2.70
C VAL A 393 7.06 -3.96 -3.23
N GLN A 394 6.47 -4.03 -4.43
CA GLN A 394 7.23 -4.41 -5.61
C GLN A 394 7.18 -3.20 -6.53
N ALA A 395 8.29 -2.44 -6.57
CA ALA A 395 8.41 -1.30 -7.46
C ALA A 395 8.21 -1.77 -8.91
N ARG A 396 7.07 -1.42 -9.53
CA ARG A 396 7.00 -1.37 -10.99
C ARG A 396 8.07 -0.37 -11.43
N MET A 397 8.96 -0.80 -12.33
CA MET A 397 10.07 0.04 -12.73
C MET A 397 9.55 1.33 -13.39
N GLU A 398 10.08 2.47 -12.99
CA GLU A 398 9.87 3.72 -13.73
C GLU A 398 10.75 3.69 -14.99
N HIS A 399 10.15 3.43 -16.14
CA HIS A 399 10.87 3.51 -17.41
C HIS A 399 11.38 4.93 -17.66
N ALA A 400 12.59 5.05 -18.20
CA ALA A 400 13.07 6.31 -18.76
C ALA A 400 12.09 6.82 -19.83
N THR A 401 11.88 8.13 -19.88
CA THR A 401 11.10 8.76 -20.95
C THR A 401 12.02 9.07 -22.13
N TYR A 402 11.65 8.59 -23.31
CA TYR A 402 12.36 8.83 -24.57
C TYR A 402 11.48 9.68 -25.49
N PRO A 403 11.67 11.01 -25.52
CA PRO A 403 10.83 11.91 -26.33
C PRO A 403 10.76 11.55 -27.81
N SER A 404 11.78 10.89 -28.36
CA SER A 404 11.84 10.43 -29.75
C SER A 404 10.85 9.31 -30.10
N LEU A 405 10.24 8.66 -29.09
CA LEU A 405 9.23 7.62 -29.27
C LEU A 405 7.80 8.19 -29.35
N ALA A 406 7.59 9.42 -28.87
CA ALA A 406 6.28 10.05 -28.91
C ALA A 406 5.78 10.19 -30.37
N GLY A 407 4.54 9.75 -30.62
CA GLY A 407 3.92 9.79 -31.94
C GLY A 407 4.45 8.76 -32.96
N ARG A 408 5.50 7.98 -32.65
CA ARG A 408 6.01 6.93 -33.53
C ARG A 408 5.01 5.78 -33.63
N ARG A 409 4.81 5.22 -34.84
CA ARG A 409 3.97 4.04 -35.03
C ARG A 409 4.73 2.76 -34.71
N VAL A 410 4.30 2.06 -33.68
CA VAL A 410 4.92 0.84 -33.16
C VAL A 410 4.00 -0.34 -33.45
N VAL A 411 4.52 -1.42 -34.02
CA VAL A 411 3.81 -2.69 -34.15
C VAL A 411 4.43 -3.74 -33.25
N VAL A 412 3.64 -4.34 -32.35
CA VAL A 412 4.08 -5.43 -31.46
C VAL A 412 3.39 -6.74 -31.85
N THR A 413 4.16 -7.76 -32.22
CA THR A 413 3.62 -9.11 -32.46
C THR A 413 3.55 -9.91 -31.17
N GLY A 414 2.46 -10.67 -30.97
CA GLY A 414 2.21 -11.41 -29.72
C GLY A 414 2.04 -10.47 -28.52
N GLY A 415 1.35 -9.34 -28.73
CA GLY A 415 1.27 -8.24 -27.77
C GLY A 415 0.20 -8.38 -26.69
N GLY A 416 -0.62 -9.42 -26.72
CA GLY A 416 -1.77 -9.58 -25.82
C GLY A 416 -1.43 -10.05 -24.41
N SER A 417 -0.27 -10.70 -24.23
CA SER A 417 0.12 -11.28 -22.93
C SER A 417 1.63 -11.24 -22.68
N GLY A 418 2.04 -11.55 -21.44
CA GLY A 418 3.44 -11.73 -21.05
C GLY A 418 4.35 -10.56 -21.42
N ILE A 419 5.50 -10.86 -22.02
CA ILE A 419 6.49 -9.86 -22.46
C ILE A 419 5.87 -8.88 -23.46
N GLY A 420 5.07 -9.36 -24.41
CA GLY A 420 4.44 -8.54 -25.44
C GLY A 420 3.47 -7.51 -24.86
N ALA A 421 2.64 -7.90 -23.89
CA ALA A 421 1.76 -6.97 -23.18
C ALA A 421 2.55 -5.88 -22.44
N GLY A 422 3.69 -6.25 -21.85
CA GLY A 422 4.63 -5.29 -21.25
C GLY A 422 5.18 -4.29 -22.26
N MET A 423 5.56 -4.75 -23.46
CA MET A 423 5.98 -3.84 -24.53
C MET A 423 4.86 -2.89 -24.95
N VAL A 424 3.63 -3.40 -25.14
CA VAL A 424 2.48 -2.57 -25.53
C VAL A 424 2.23 -1.47 -24.49
N GLU A 425 2.20 -1.82 -23.21
CA GLU A 425 2.03 -0.86 -22.12
C GLU A 425 3.19 0.15 -22.08
N ALA A 426 4.43 -0.32 -22.17
CA ALA A 426 5.62 0.53 -22.09
C ALA A 426 5.70 1.53 -23.25
N PHE A 427 5.46 1.11 -24.50
CA PHE A 427 5.48 2.02 -25.65
C PHE A 427 4.27 2.98 -25.65
N ALA A 428 3.08 2.53 -25.25
CA ALA A 428 1.91 3.40 -25.17
C ALA A 428 2.12 4.52 -24.12
N GLN A 429 2.78 4.21 -22.99
CA GLN A 429 3.15 5.19 -21.97
C GLN A 429 4.18 6.23 -22.45
N GLN A 430 4.97 5.94 -23.50
CA GLN A 430 5.86 6.92 -24.15
C GLN A 430 5.11 7.84 -25.14
N GLY A 431 3.80 7.64 -25.32
CA GLY A 431 2.98 8.38 -26.28
C GLY A 431 3.12 7.87 -27.72
N ALA A 432 3.61 6.64 -27.92
CA ALA A 432 3.68 6.02 -29.24
C ALA A 432 2.30 5.59 -29.75
N GLN A 433 2.13 5.54 -31.07
CA GLN A 433 0.95 4.96 -31.73
C GLN A 433 1.12 3.44 -31.82
N VAL A 434 0.70 2.73 -30.78
CA VAL A 434 0.92 1.28 -30.68
C VAL A 434 -0.20 0.49 -31.34
N HIS A 435 0.15 -0.36 -32.29
CA HIS A 435 -0.70 -1.44 -32.81
C HIS A 435 -0.12 -2.76 -32.34
N PHE A 436 -0.97 -3.71 -31.97
CA PHE A 436 -0.49 -5.03 -31.58
C PHE A 436 -1.32 -6.16 -32.17
N LEU A 437 -0.63 -7.22 -32.56
CA LEU A 437 -1.17 -8.38 -33.26
C LEU A 437 -1.10 -9.59 -32.34
N ASP A 438 -2.21 -10.30 -32.17
CA ASP A 438 -2.24 -11.53 -31.37
C ASP A 438 -3.40 -12.46 -31.80
N VAL A 439 -3.30 -13.74 -31.41
CA VAL A 439 -4.38 -14.71 -31.49
C VAL A 439 -5.15 -14.82 -30.15
N ALA A 440 -4.53 -14.39 -29.04
CA ALA A 440 -5.11 -14.33 -27.70
C ALA A 440 -6.06 -13.12 -27.56
N GLU A 441 -7.22 -13.22 -28.20
CA GLU A 441 -8.18 -12.13 -28.33
C GLU A 441 -8.72 -11.61 -27.00
N GLN A 442 -9.05 -12.50 -26.07
CA GLN A 442 -9.59 -12.09 -24.76
C GLN A 442 -8.58 -11.24 -23.97
N ASP A 443 -7.34 -11.72 -23.85
CA ASP A 443 -6.27 -10.99 -23.14
C ASP A 443 -5.95 -9.66 -23.83
N SER A 444 -5.96 -9.67 -25.16
CA SER A 444 -5.69 -8.49 -25.97
C SER A 444 -6.76 -7.41 -25.82
N LEU A 445 -8.05 -7.78 -25.82
CA LEU A 445 -9.16 -6.85 -25.61
C LEU A 445 -9.15 -6.30 -24.18
N ALA A 446 -8.80 -7.13 -23.18
CA ALA A 446 -8.63 -6.68 -21.81
C ALA A 446 -7.47 -5.67 -21.68
N LEU A 447 -6.34 -5.93 -22.34
CA LEU A 447 -5.19 -5.03 -22.39
C LEU A 447 -5.54 -3.68 -23.04
N GLN A 448 -6.19 -3.71 -24.20
CA GLN A 448 -6.64 -2.50 -24.89
C GLN A 448 -7.60 -1.69 -24.01
N SER A 449 -8.57 -2.35 -23.38
CA SER A 449 -9.54 -1.69 -22.49
C SER A 449 -8.86 -1.04 -21.28
N ARG A 450 -7.86 -1.71 -20.69
CA ARG A 450 -7.09 -1.20 -19.56
C ARG A 450 -6.28 0.05 -19.90
N LEU A 451 -5.85 0.19 -21.16
CA LEU A 451 -5.03 1.30 -21.65
C LEU A 451 -5.83 2.36 -22.42
N ALA A 452 -7.17 2.26 -22.42
CA ALA A 452 -8.06 3.12 -23.20
C ALA A 452 -8.03 4.61 -22.79
N THR A 453 -7.56 4.93 -21.58
CA THR A 453 -7.50 6.30 -21.05
C THR A 453 -6.20 7.03 -21.37
N LEU A 454 -5.23 6.36 -22.02
CA LEU A 454 -4.00 7.00 -22.47
C LEU A 454 -4.32 8.00 -23.59
N ALA A 455 -3.45 9.02 -23.73
CA ALA A 455 -3.59 10.02 -24.79
C ALA A 455 -3.58 9.38 -26.20
N THR A 456 -2.81 8.30 -26.35
CA THR A 456 -2.76 7.47 -27.55
C THR A 456 -2.99 6.01 -27.15
N PRO A 457 -4.25 5.54 -27.10
CA PRO A 457 -4.55 4.15 -26.73
C PRO A 457 -3.98 3.15 -27.75
N PRO A 458 -3.48 1.98 -27.32
CA PRO A 458 -3.03 0.95 -28.22
C PRO A 458 -4.22 0.30 -28.96
N VAL A 459 -4.00 -0.15 -30.19
CA VAL A 459 -5.01 -0.80 -31.04
C VAL A 459 -4.67 -2.26 -31.26
N PHE A 460 -5.54 -3.15 -30.79
CA PHE A 460 -5.47 -4.58 -31.04
C PHE A 460 -6.03 -4.93 -32.43
N MET A 461 -5.35 -5.85 -33.14
CA MET A 461 -5.93 -6.58 -34.25
C MET A 461 -5.67 -8.08 -34.10
N ARG A 462 -6.73 -8.87 -34.17
CA ARG A 462 -6.62 -10.33 -34.20
C ARG A 462 -5.92 -10.75 -35.49
N CYS A 463 -4.77 -11.44 -35.37
CA CYS A 463 -4.01 -11.92 -36.52
C CYS A 463 -3.22 -13.17 -36.15
N ASP A 464 -3.41 -14.25 -36.91
CA ASP A 464 -2.51 -15.40 -36.87
C ASP A 464 -1.34 -15.13 -37.82
N LEU A 465 -0.15 -14.92 -37.25
CA LEU A 465 1.05 -14.56 -38.00
C LEU A 465 1.62 -15.73 -38.82
N THR A 466 1.10 -16.94 -38.65
CA THR A 466 1.47 -18.08 -39.49
C THR A 466 0.79 -18.05 -40.87
N ASP A 467 -0.33 -17.31 -40.97
CA ASP A 467 -1.02 -16.96 -42.20
C ASP A 467 -0.43 -15.67 -42.78
N LEU A 468 0.33 -15.82 -43.87
CA LEU A 468 1.05 -14.71 -44.48
C LEU A 468 0.13 -13.73 -45.23
N GLU A 469 -1.06 -14.18 -45.66
CA GLU A 469 -2.04 -13.30 -46.30
C GLU A 469 -2.72 -12.41 -45.24
N ALA A 470 -3.09 -13.00 -44.11
CA ALA A 470 -3.63 -12.26 -42.97
C ALA A 470 -2.60 -11.26 -42.39
N LEU A 471 -1.34 -11.68 -42.29
CA LEU A 471 -0.22 -10.82 -41.87
C LEU A 471 -0.09 -9.61 -42.81
N ASP A 472 0.00 -9.85 -44.12
CA ASP A 472 0.12 -8.77 -45.12
C ASP A 472 -1.08 -7.81 -45.07
N ALA A 473 -2.30 -8.34 -44.95
CA ALA A 473 -3.51 -7.53 -44.79
C ALA A 473 -3.48 -6.66 -43.51
N ALA A 474 -3.03 -7.22 -42.39
CA ALA A 474 -2.90 -6.49 -41.13
C ALA A 474 -1.90 -5.33 -41.25
N PHE A 475 -0.71 -5.57 -41.81
CA PHE A 475 0.29 -4.50 -41.99
C PHE A 475 -0.16 -3.42 -42.97
N LYS A 476 -0.88 -3.78 -44.05
CA LYS A 476 -1.50 -2.81 -44.96
C LYS A 476 -2.54 -1.93 -44.25
N SER A 477 -3.33 -2.52 -43.37
CA SER A 477 -4.33 -1.79 -42.56
C SER A 477 -3.68 -0.83 -41.56
N ILE A 478 -2.58 -1.22 -40.91
CA ILE A 478 -1.80 -0.37 -40.01
C ILE A 478 -1.15 0.80 -40.76
N GLY A 479 -0.69 0.55 -41.98
CA GLY A 479 0.03 1.53 -42.80
C GLY A 479 1.48 1.71 -42.36
N GLU A 480 1.93 2.96 -42.29
CA GLU A 480 3.34 3.30 -42.07
C GLU A 480 3.85 2.94 -40.66
N VAL A 481 4.76 1.96 -40.56
CA VAL A 481 5.35 1.51 -39.28
C VAL A 481 6.77 2.05 -39.07
N ASP A 482 7.01 2.74 -37.96
CA ASP A 482 8.34 3.25 -37.59
C ASP A 482 9.18 2.22 -36.82
N ILE A 483 8.51 1.43 -35.98
CA ILE A 483 9.15 0.48 -35.06
C ILE A 483 8.39 -0.85 -35.12
N LEU A 484 9.08 -1.94 -35.44
CA LEU A 484 8.56 -3.29 -35.39
C LEU A 484 9.19 -4.05 -34.21
N ILE A 485 8.35 -4.60 -33.34
CA ILE A 485 8.72 -5.48 -32.23
C ILE A 485 8.26 -6.91 -32.58
N ASN A 486 9.19 -7.71 -33.09
CA ASN A 486 9.00 -9.11 -33.44
C ASN A 486 9.13 -10.00 -32.21
N ASN A 487 8.05 -10.10 -31.42
CA ASN A 487 8.02 -10.79 -30.13
C ASN A 487 7.26 -12.14 -30.16
N ALA A 488 6.26 -12.32 -31.05
CA ALA A 488 5.42 -13.53 -31.06
C ALA A 488 6.23 -14.84 -31.17
N ALA A 489 5.94 -15.77 -30.26
CA ALA A 489 6.61 -17.07 -30.17
C ALA A 489 5.78 -18.07 -29.33
N ASN A 490 6.12 -19.36 -29.45
CA ASN A 490 5.59 -20.44 -28.62
C ASN A 490 6.71 -21.42 -28.23
N ASP A 491 6.97 -21.54 -26.93
CA ASP A 491 8.03 -22.33 -26.29
C ASP A 491 7.64 -23.79 -26.02
N ASP A 492 6.83 -24.36 -26.92
CA ASP A 492 6.29 -25.72 -26.79
C ASP A 492 7.40 -26.79 -26.67
N ARG A 493 7.36 -27.55 -25.57
CA ARG A 493 8.34 -28.59 -25.26
C ARG A 493 8.00 -29.90 -25.98
N HIS A 494 9.00 -30.58 -26.49
CA HIS A 494 8.84 -31.82 -27.27
C HIS A 494 10.03 -32.77 -27.11
N LYS A 495 9.76 -34.06 -27.32
CA LYS A 495 10.80 -35.10 -27.41
C LYS A 495 11.21 -35.27 -28.87
N LEU A 496 12.45 -35.68 -29.08
CA LEU A 496 13.01 -35.89 -30.42
C LEU A 496 12.17 -36.86 -31.28
N ALA A 497 11.64 -37.93 -30.66
CA ALA A 497 10.86 -38.95 -31.35
C ALA A 497 9.48 -38.48 -31.82
N ASP A 498 8.96 -37.39 -31.25
CA ASP A 498 7.62 -36.88 -31.53
C ASP A 498 7.61 -35.81 -32.65
N VAL A 499 8.79 -35.46 -33.17
CA VAL A 499 8.93 -34.44 -34.22
C VAL A 499 8.63 -35.04 -35.59
N THR A 500 7.46 -34.69 -36.14
CA THR A 500 7.11 -34.97 -37.55
C THR A 500 7.48 -33.81 -38.47
N PRO A 501 7.55 -34.01 -39.81
CA PRO A 501 7.74 -32.92 -40.76
C PRO A 501 6.70 -31.79 -40.62
N GLU A 502 5.44 -32.12 -40.37
CA GLU A 502 4.36 -31.15 -40.19
C GLU A 502 4.55 -30.36 -38.88
N TYR A 503 4.93 -31.04 -37.80
CA TYR A 503 5.24 -30.37 -36.53
C TYR A 503 6.45 -29.44 -36.69
N TRP A 504 7.49 -29.86 -37.42
CA TRP A 504 8.65 -29.03 -37.77
C TRP A 504 8.21 -27.73 -38.46
N GLU A 505 7.45 -27.86 -39.56
CA GLU A 505 6.97 -26.70 -40.32
C GLU A 505 6.11 -25.77 -39.47
N GLN A 506 5.23 -26.32 -38.64
CA GLN A 506 4.42 -25.54 -37.71
C GLN A 506 5.29 -24.78 -36.69
N ARG A 507 6.30 -25.43 -36.10
CA ARG A 507 7.19 -24.77 -35.12
C ARG A 507 7.99 -23.65 -35.77
N MET A 508 8.48 -23.83 -36.99
CA MET A 508 9.17 -22.79 -37.74
C MET A 508 8.23 -21.65 -38.14
N ALA A 509 7.00 -21.97 -38.54
CA ALA A 509 5.98 -20.99 -38.88
C ALA A 509 5.67 -20.05 -37.70
N VAL A 510 5.49 -20.60 -36.49
CA VAL A 510 5.13 -19.85 -35.28
C VAL A 510 6.31 -19.08 -34.67
N ASN A 511 7.54 -19.59 -34.78
CA ASN A 511 8.68 -19.01 -34.05
C ASN A 511 9.67 -18.22 -34.89
N LEU A 512 9.75 -18.46 -36.21
CA LEU A 512 10.78 -17.87 -37.07
C LEU A 512 10.21 -17.20 -38.31
N ARG A 513 9.42 -17.93 -39.11
CA ARG A 513 9.01 -17.53 -40.47
C ARG A 513 8.34 -16.16 -40.47
N HIS A 514 7.35 -15.96 -39.58
CA HIS A 514 6.59 -14.71 -39.54
C HIS A 514 7.46 -13.48 -39.29
N GLN A 515 8.52 -13.59 -38.49
CA GLN A 515 9.36 -12.44 -38.14
C GLN A 515 10.05 -11.85 -39.37
N TYR A 516 10.47 -12.70 -40.31
CA TYR A 516 11.04 -12.27 -41.58
C TYR A 516 10.01 -11.53 -42.44
N PHE A 517 8.79 -12.05 -42.54
CA PHE A 517 7.74 -11.42 -43.33
C PHE A 517 7.19 -10.14 -42.69
N CYS A 518 7.11 -10.04 -41.36
CA CYS A 518 6.86 -8.79 -40.67
C CYS A 518 7.94 -7.74 -41.00
N ALA A 519 9.23 -8.13 -40.97
CA ALA A 519 10.33 -7.24 -41.32
C ALA A 519 10.25 -6.80 -42.79
N GLN A 520 9.90 -7.72 -43.70
CA GLN A 520 9.69 -7.42 -45.12
C GLN A 520 8.53 -6.44 -45.33
N ALA A 521 7.42 -6.61 -44.61
CA ALA A 521 6.24 -5.76 -44.72
C ALA A 521 6.51 -4.30 -44.35
N VAL A 522 7.42 -4.04 -43.40
CA VAL A 522 7.75 -2.68 -42.96
C VAL A 522 8.96 -2.07 -43.67
N ALA A 523 9.83 -2.89 -44.27
CA ALA A 523 11.13 -2.47 -44.78
C ALA A 523 11.04 -1.34 -45.82
N GLU A 524 10.16 -1.46 -46.81
CA GLU A 524 10.05 -0.46 -47.88
C GLU A 524 9.53 0.89 -47.36
N GLY A 525 8.53 0.87 -46.48
CA GLY A 525 8.03 2.08 -45.84
C GLY A 525 9.12 2.77 -44.99
N MET A 526 9.89 2.00 -44.22
CA MET A 526 11.02 2.55 -43.43
C MET A 526 12.09 3.17 -44.34
N ARG A 527 12.40 2.55 -45.48
CA ARG A 527 13.35 3.10 -46.47
C ARG A 527 12.89 4.45 -47.02
N GLN A 528 11.63 4.54 -47.42
CA GLN A 528 11.06 5.77 -48.00
C GLN A 528 11.05 6.93 -47.00
N ARG A 529 10.89 6.64 -45.70
CA ARG A 529 10.95 7.64 -44.63
C ARG A 529 12.35 7.95 -44.11
N GLY A 530 13.39 7.26 -44.62
CA GLY A 530 14.79 7.51 -44.24
C GLY A 530 15.21 6.88 -42.91
N GLY A 531 14.49 5.86 -42.44
CA GLY A 531 14.89 5.06 -41.28
C GLY A 531 13.75 4.32 -40.60
N GLY A 532 14.12 3.47 -39.64
CA GLY A 532 13.18 2.69 -38.83
C GLY A 532 13.90 1.79 -37.84
N VAL A 533 13.14 1.05 -37.04
CA VAL A 533 13.69 0.10 -36.06
C VAL A 533 12.98 -1.24 -36.13
N ILE A 534 13.73 -2.32 -36.14
CA ILE A 534 13.23 -3.69 -36.02
C ILE A 534 13.94 -4.34 -34.83
N LEU A 535 13.17 -4.73 -33.82
CA LEU A 535 13.66 -5.48 -32.66
C LEU A 535 13.10 -6.89 -32.72
N ASN A 536 13.98 -7.86 -32.95
CA ASN A 536 13.63 -9.28 -32.94
C ASN A 536 13.87 -9.86 -31.53
N PHE A 537 13.11 -10.88 -31.16
CA PHE A 537 13.25 -11.55 -29.87
C PHE A 537 13.83 -12.95 -30.03
N GLY A 538 15.07 -13.10 -29.55
CA GLY A 538 15.76 -14.36 -29.36
C GLY A 538 15.28 -15.09 -28.10
N SER A 539 16.18 -15.87 -27.49
CA SER A 539 15.93 -16.56 -26.22
C SER A 539 17.24 -17.07 -25.65
N ILE A 540 17.41 -16.99 -24.33
CA ILE A 540 18.56 -17.60 -23.66
C ILE A 540 18.60 -19.13 -23.79
N SER A 541 17.47 -19.76 -24.14
CA SER A 541 17.31 -21.21 -24.13
C SER A 541 18.35 -21.96 -24.99
N TRP A 542 18.75 -21.39 -26.13
CA TRP A 542 19.71 -22.05 -27.01
C TRP A 542 21.16 -21.83 -26.57
N HIS A 543 21.43 -20.71 -25.91
CA HIS A 543 22.72 -20.40 -25.28
C HIS A 543 23.01 -21.30 -24.07
N LEU A 544 21.97 -21.69 -23.31
CA LEU A 544 22.08 -22.60 -22.16
C LEU A 544 21.86 -24.09 -22.49
N ALA A 545 21.53 -24.43 -23.74
CA ALA A 545 21.18 -25.79 -24.16
C ALA A 545 20.06 -26.44 -23.30
N LEU A 546 18.96 -25.73 -23.10
CA LEU A 546 17.84 -26.24 -22.28
C LEU A 546 17.18 -27.48 -22.92
N PRO A 547 16.79 -28.49 -22.12
CA PRO A 547 16.25 -29.74 -22.64
C PRO A 547 14.83 -29.57 -23.21
N GLU A 548 14.45 -30.49 -24.11
CA GLU A 548 13.11 -30.63 -24.70
C GLU A 548 12.63 -29.41 -25.52
N LEU A 549 13.56 -28.59 -26.04
CA LEU A 549 13.26 -27.37 -26.79
C LEU A 549 13.99 -27.30 -28.14
N THR A 550 14.41 -28.42 -28.74
CA THR A 550 15.28 -28.44 -29.93
C THR A 550 14.81 -27.55 -31.08
N LEU A 551 13.51 -27.62 -31.45
CA LEU A 551 12.96 -26.78 -32.53
C LEU A 551 12.85 -25.31 -32.14
N TYR A 552 12.46 -25.01 -30.91
CA TYR A 552 12.40 -23.63 -30.40
C TYR A 552 13.80 -23.01 -30.37
N MET A 553 14.80 -23.74 -29.88
CA MET A 553 16.21 -23.33 -29.89
C MET A 553 16.72 -23.09 -31.30
N THR A 554 16.40 -24.00 -32.24
CA THR A 554 16.76 -23.83 -33.67
C THR A 554 16.20 -22.52 -34.23
N ALA A 555 14.92 -22.25 -33.99
CA ALA A 555 14.28 -21.00 -34.43
C ALA A 555 14.93 -19.77 -33.79
N LYS A 556 15.18 -19.78 -32.47
CA LYS A 556 15.75 -18.63 -31.75
C LYS A 556 17.20 -18.35 -32.13
N ALA A 557 18.01 -19.39 -32.40
CA ALA A 557 19.35 -19.22 -32.96
C ALA A 557 19.31 -18.63 -34.38
N ALA A 558 18.36 -19.06 -35.22
CA ALA A 558 18.19 -18.52 -36.56
C ALA A 558 17.80 -17.03 -36.56
N ILE A 559 17.04 -16.56 -35.55
CA ILE A 559 16.67 -15.14 -35.40
C ILE A 559 17.90 -14.25 -35.22
N GLU A 560 18.92 -14.69 -34.49
CA GLU A 560 20.16 -13.92 -34.31
C GLU A 560 20.92 -13.77 -35.64
N GLY A 561 21.01 -14.85 -36.43
CA GLY A 561 21.54 -14.80 -37.79
C GLY A 561 20.73 -13.89 -38.72
N MET A 562 19.40 -14.02 -38.69
CA MET A 562 18.47 -13.20 -39.46
C MET A 562 18.62 -11.71 -39.11
N THR A 563 18.75 -11.38 -37.82
CA THR A 563 18.96 -10.01 -37.33
C THR A 563 20.20 -9.39 -37.96
N ARG A 564 21.33 -10.12 -38.00
CA ARG A 564 22.58 -9.64 -38.61
C ARG A 564 22.46 -9.44 -40.12
N GLY A 565 21.74 -10.34 -40.80
CA GLY A 565 21.43 -10.21 -42.23
C GLY A 565 20.61 -8.96 -42.53
N LEU A 566 19.46 -8.81 -41.86
CA LEU A 566 18.58 -7.66 -42.02
C LEU A 566 19.27 -6.34 -41.66
N ALA A 567 20.10 -6.31 -40.61
CA ALA A 567 20.88 -5.12 -40.26
C ALA A 567 21.85 -4.70 -41.38
N ARG A 568 22.45 -5.67 -42.08
CA ARG A 568 23.34 -5.40 -43.21
C ARG A 568 22.57 -4.86 -44.41
N ASP A 569 21.41 -5.45 -44.71
CA ASP A 569 20.62 -5.14 -45.90
C ASP A 569 19.85 -3.82 -45.77
N LEU A 570 19.41 -3.47 -44.55
CA LEU A 570 18.58 -2.28 -44.29
C LEU A 570 19.38 -1.11 -43.69
N GLY A 571 20.58 -1.36 -43.16
CA GLY A 571 21.46 -0.35 -42.56
C GLY A 571 21.79 0.85 -43.46
N PRO A 572 22.08 0.68 -44.77
CA PRO A 572 22.28 1.82 -45.69
C PRO A 572 21.10 2.79 -45.78
N HIS A 573 19.91 2.34 -45.38
CA HIS A 573 18.68 3.14 -45.32
C HIS A 573 18.35 3.62 -43.91
N ASN A 574 19.31 3.58 -42.99
CA ASN A 574 19.16 4.00 -41.59
C ASN A 574 18.08 3.22 -40.82
N VAL A 575 17.85 1.97 -41.22
CA VAL A 575 17.00 1.03 -40.47
C VAL A 575 17.88 0.22 -39.53
N ARG A 576 17.59 0.30 -38.23
CA ARG A 576 18.34 -0.41 -37.20
C ARG A 576 17.66 -1.73 -36.90
N VAL A 577 18.42 -2.82 -36.87
CA VAL A 577 17.87 -4.16 -36.61
C VAL A 577 18.68 -4.82 -35.51
N ASN A 578 18.07 -5.14 -34.36
CA ASN A 578 18.74 -5.77 -33.22
C ASN A 578 17.94 -6.95 -32.68
N CYS A 579 18.59 -7.81 -31.91
CA CYS A 579 17.98 -8.93 -31.22
C CYS A 579 18.03 -8.70 -29.71
N ILE A 580 16.89 -8.83 -29.03
CA ILE A 580 16.82 -8.88 -27.56
C ILE A 580 16.76 -10.35 -27.15
N ILE A 581 17.59 -10.75 -26.18
CA ILE A 581 17.68 -12.11 -25.66
C ILE A 581 17.24 -12.11 -24.19
N PRO A 582 15.96 -12.39 -23.90
CA PRO A 582 15.49 -12.50 -22.53
C PRO A 582 15.97 -13.79 -21.85
N GLY A 583 16.23 -13.69 -20.54
CA GLY A 583 16.45 -14.81 -19.64
C GLY A 583 15.16 -15.53 -19.23
N ALA A 584 15.11 -16.10 -18.02
CA ALA A 584 13.89 -16.68 -17.46
C ALA A 584 12.95 -15.61 -16.91
N VAL A 585 12.33 -14.85 -17.82
CA VAL A 585 11.39 -13.78 -17.49
C VAL A 585 10.18 -14.33 -16.75
N ARG A 586 9.85 -13.70 -15.62
CA ARG A 586 8.65 -14.01 -14.85
C ARG A 586 7.41 -13.51 -15.59
N THR A 587 6.55 -14.43 -16.03
CA THR A 587 5.27 -14.13 -16.70
C THR A 587 4.17 -15.04 -16.17
N PRO A 588 2.89 -14.65 -16.23
CA PRO A 588 1.78 -15.49 -15.77
C PRO A 588 1.76 -16.89 -16.41
N ARG A 589 2.12 -16.99 -17.70
CA ARG A 589 2.23 -18.27 -18.41
C ARG A 589 3.35 -19.15 -17.86
N GLN A 590 4.52 -18.57 -17.57
CA GLN A 590 5.63 -19.31 -16.96
C GLN A 590 5.29 -19.74 -15.53
N GLU A 591 4.62 -18.88 -14.76
CA GLU A 591 4.14 -19.22 -13.41
C GLU A 591 3.13 -20.37 -13.42
N ALA A 592 2.18 -20.37 -14.36
CA ALA A 592 1.14 -21.39 -14.43
C ALA A 592 1.64 -22.75 -14.92
N LEU A 593 2.62 -22.79 -15.83
CA LEU A 593 3.05 -24.02 -16.51
C LEU A 593 4.33 -24.63 -15.94
N TRP A 594 5.26 -23.81 -15.42
CA TRP A 594 6.66 -24.24 -15.22
C TRP A 594 7.27 -23.84 -13.88
N HIS A 595 6.52 -23.20 -12.98
CA HIS A 595 7.07 -22.71 -11.72
C HIS A 595 6.96 -23.77 -10.61
N THR A 596 8.06 -24.48 -10.35
CA THR A 596 8.26 -25.27 -9.13
C THR A 596 9.33 -24.63 -8.24
N PRO A 597 9.32 -24.86 -6.91
CA PRO A 597 10.38 -24.36 -6.03
C PRO A 597 11.78 -24.80 -6.46
N GLU A 598 11.91 -26.01 -7.00
CA GLU A 598 13.18 -26.56 -7.50
C GLU A 598 13.66 -25.83 -8.76
N GLU A 599 12.75 -25.56 -9.71
CA GLU A 599 13.10 -24.84 -10.94
C GLU A 599 13.42 -23.37 -10.65
N GLU A 600 12.70 -22.73 -9.72
CA GLU A 600 13.00 -21.39 -9.23
C GLU A 600 14.40 -21.33 -8.62
N ALA A 601 14.74 -22.27 -7.73
CA ALA A 601 16.09 -22.36 -7.16
C ALA A 601 17.17 -22.58 -8.22
N ARG A 602 16.89 -23.41 -9.24
CA ARG A 602 17.81 -23.65 -10.37
C ARG A 602 18.06 -22.38 -11.19
N ILE A 603 17.00 -21.61 -11.48
CA ILE A 603 17.09 -20.34 -12.18
C ILE A 603 17.96 -19.36 -11.41
N LEU A 604 17.66 -19.14 -10.12
CA LEU A 604 18.38 -18.16 -9.30
C LEU A 604 19.85 -18.55 -9.08
N ALA A 605 20.14 -19.85 -8.95
CA ALA A 605 21.51 -20.35 -8.81
C ALA A 605 22.35 -20.19 -10.09
N GLY A 606 21.71 -20.18 -11.26
CA GLY A 606 22.38 -20.00 -12.54
C GLY A 606 22.72 -18.55 -12.88
N GLN A 607 22.08 -17.57 -12.24
CA GLN A 607 22.23 -16.15 -12.54
C GLN A 607 23.29 -15.48 -11.66
N CYS A 608 24.10 -14.59 -12.23
CA CYS A 608 24.98 -13.70 -11.45
C CYS A 608 24.20 -12.81 -10.48
N LEU A 609 23.05 -12.28 -10.92
CA LEU A 609 22.10 -11.60 -10.05
C LEU A 609 21.01 -12.61 -9.67
N PRO A 610 20.94 -13.07 -8.41
CA PRO A 610 20.00 -14.11 -7.99
C PRO A 610 18.59 -13.51 -7.81
N GLN A 611 18.04 -12.94 -8.88
CA GLN A 611 16.74 -12.28 -8.94
C GLN A 611 16.07 -12.59 -10.28
N ARG A 612 14.78 -12.92 -10.27
CA ARG A 612 14.03 -13.15 -11.51
C ARG A 612 14.02 -11.91 -12.39
N VAL A 613 14.32 -12.09 -13.68
CA VAL A 613 14.09 -11.08 -14.71
C VAL A 613 12.59 -10.83 -14.82
N GLN A 614 12.19 -9.56 -14.81
CA GLN A 614 10.81 -9.10 -14.95
C GLN A 614 10.51 -8.65 -16.38
N VAL A 615 9.23 -8.56 -16.72
CA VAL A 615 8.78 -8.02 -18.01
C VAL A 615 9.28 -6.58 -18.22
N ASP A 616 9.29 -5.78 -17.16
CA ASP A 616 9.76 -4.38 -17.20
C ASP A 616 11.26 -4.27 -17.54
N ASP A 617 12.10 -5.24 -17.14
CA ASP A 617 13.53 -5.24 -17.49
C ASP A 617 13.74 -5.33 -19.00
N VAL A 618 12.96 -6.19 -19.64
CA VAL A 618 12.99 -6.36 -21.09
C VAL A 618 12.42 -5.13 -21.79
N ALA A 619 11.38 -4.53 -21.21
CA ALA A 619 10.72 -3.36 -21.78
C ALA A 619 11.62 -2.12 -21.73
N ALA A 620 12.34 -1.93 -20.62
CA ALA A 620 13.31 -0.85 -20.47
C ALA A 620 14.38 -0.89 -21.57
N LEU A 621 14.92 -2.07 -21.89
CA LEU A 621 15.88 -2.23 -22.98
C LEU A 621 15.25 -2.00 -24.35
N ALA A 622 14.05 -2.54 -24.59
CA ALA A 622 13.35 -2.35 -25.87
C ALA A 622 13.07 -0.87 -26.16
N LEU A 623 12.64 -0.10 -25.15
CA LEU A 623 12.46 1.34 -25.25
C LEU A 623 13.76 2.07 -25.61
N PHE A 624 14.86 1.73 -24.91
CA PHE A 624 16.19 2.29 -25.23
C PHE A 624 16.56 2.00 -26.69
N LEU A 625 16.52 0.73 -27.10
CA LEU A 625 16.89 0.30 -28.44
C LEU A 625 15.98 0.88 -29.53
N ALA A 626 14.71 1.16 -29.24
CA ALA A 626 13.80 1.81 -30.17
C ALA A 626 14.05 3.32 -30.30
N SER A 627 14.58 3.97 -29.27
CA SER A 627 14.80 5.42 -29.25
C SER A 627 16.00 5.89 -30.08
N ASP A 628 16.07 7.20 -30.32
CA ASP A 628 17.23 7.87 -30.93
C ASP A 628 18.51 7.72 -30.10
N ASN A 629 18.40 7.48 -28.78
CA ASN A 629 19.56 7.29 -27.90
C ASN A 629 20.34 6.01 -28.24
N ALA A 630 19.71 5.05 -28.95
CA ALA A 630 20.34 3.86 -29.48
C ALA A 630 20.71 4.00 -30.98
N GLY A 631 20.87 5.23 -31.49
CA GLY A 631 21.13 5.51 -32.92
C GLY A 631 22.40 4.90 -33.52
N ARG A 632 23.26 4.27 -32.70
CA ARG A 632 24.46 3.53 -33.13
C ARG A 632 24.44 2.04 -32.77
N CYS A 633 23.28 1.54 -32.34
CA CYS A 633 23.04 0.15 -32.00
C CYS A 633 22.31 -0.54 -33.17
N THR A 634 23.00 -1.42 -33.91
CA THR A 634 22.42 -2.24 -34.98
C THR A 634 23.24 -3.52 -35.20
N GLY A 635 22.59 -4.60 -35.60
CA GLY A 635 23.18 -5.91 -35.90
C GLY A 635 23.75 -6.63 -34.69
N ARG A 636 23.22 -6.36 -33.48
CA ARG A 636 23.72 -6.91 -32.22
C ARG A 636 22.63 -7.62 -31.41
N ASP A 637 23.12 -8.50 -30.56
CA ASP A 637 22.35 -9.25 -29.57
C ASP A 637 22.53 -8.60 -28.20
N TYR A 638 21.42 -8.34 -27.51
CA TYR A 638 21.39 -7.70 -26.19
C TYR A 638 20.70 -8.60 -25.18
N PHE A 639 21.44 -9.04 -24.17
CA PHE A 639 20.96 -9.96 -23.14
C PHE A 639 20.27 -9.22 -21.99
N VAL A 640 19.13 -9.74 -21.55
CA VAL A 640 18.42 -9.34 -20.32
C VAL A 640 18.13 -10.60 -19.52
N ASP A 641 19.14 -11.11 -18.85
CA ASP A 641 19.13 -12.47 -18.29
C ASP A 641 19.70 -12.58 -16.88
N ALA A 642 19.92 -11.44 -16.21
CA ALA A 642 20.55 -11.38 -14.89
C ALA A 642 21.95 -12.02 -14.84
N GLY A 643 22.65 -12.10 -15.98
CA GLY A 643 23.99 -12.69 -16.11
C GLY A 643 23.94 -14.21 -15.94
N TRP A 644 23.03 -14.89 -16.64
CA TRP A 644 22.98 -16.36 -16.61
C TRP A 644 23.89 -16.94 -17.69
N TYR A 645 23.85 -16.40 -18.91
CA TYR A 645 24.72 -16.85 -19.97
C TYR A 645 26.09 -16.18 -19.89
N GLY A 646 27.15 -16.99 -19.99
CA GLY A 646 28.55 -16.54 -20.03
C GLY A 646 29.16 -16.21 -18.66
N ALA A 647 28.45 -16.50 -17.57
CA ALA A 647 28.88 -16.34 -16.18
C ALA A 647 29.75 -17.49 -15.65
#